data_AF-A0A6L3ET57-F1
#
_entry.id   AF-A0A6L3ET57-F1
#
_cell.length_a   1.000
_cell.length_b   1.000
_cell.length_c   1.000
_cell.angle_alpha   90.00
_cell.angle_beta   90.00
_cell.angle_gamma   90.00
#
_symmetry.space_group_name_H-M   'P 1'
#
loop_
_entity.id
_entity.type
_entity.pdbx_description
1 polymer ?
#
loop_
_entity_poly.entity_id
_entity_poly.type
_entity_poly.pdbx_seq_one_letter_code
_entity_poly.pdbx_strand_id
1 'polypeptide(L)'
;MNKQYLKRNGRFPFIILLMAFILTISTFSTVQISGYGGETAVYIIQGQNIATVSDAVQAVGGTITHKLGIINAVGAELTPAQRSALPATMHISTNQEVELAQDMATVRDEFTIEAYSNNDGSVNWASDWAEIQDTGGASAGKVKVNPNEQQLEMRRANRGIMRAVYLPEGSQATLSFAYQLDKTWLESDYTIIEISTDDGSTWTQLDRFSGPASYAAFTAVSYDISAYGSANTIIRFTNSPSFSTDAKFNLDDVQIEYATDFVSTQVSKNVADTFTTLAYDNNEGSTNWLGDWVEGNDDGSATSGYIFLRQNKRDLALTEKNRSIQRTADLSEATTAQLVFYYRRKGLDGVEDYVKLEISTNGTTWTELDHFSGPNNDDSFQIASYDISAYISPNTTIRFTTAPTHMKSIDKLYVDNLKIDYMTTPETHYPTLINADQLHDAGIDGSNVTVAVIDTGYWSHPSLDKGSDDQSRVLALYNAITDQLETVDTNNDGSGHGIHVTSMIASSTETKAGNFHGVAPNANLVTVQAFDENGAGSYLDVIRGIDWIVANKDVHNIRVVNLSFSATPQSYYWDDPLNQAVMQAWQAGIVVVAAAGNRGPDAMTIGVPGNVPYIITVGAMSDNYTPADGTDDVLASFSSAGPTVEGFIKPEIVAPGGHMLGLMPLNATIAQSHPEFQQDASYFTMSGTSQATAVTTGIVTLILQADPTLTPDDVKCRLMASAHPAVDDTGNLAYSIFQQGAGVANAYDAVHSTASSCVNQGLNIANDLAGIEHYGGLAQQAADGSYYIIGLDGYAWSDGYAWSDGFAWSDGFAWSDGFAWSDGFAWSDGYAWSDGFAWSDGYAWSDAQMAVNNWVPQE
;
A
#
# COMPACT_ATOMS: atom_id res chain seq x y z
N MET A 1 52.91 -41.10 63.82
CA MET A 1 53.89 -41.90 63.07
C MET A 1 53.74 -41.59 61.59
N ASN A 2 54.81 -41.11 60.98
CA ASN A 2 54.95 -40.78 59.55
C ASN A 2 54.60 -41.94 58.62
N LYS A 3 54.01 -41.65 57.45
CA LYS A 3 54.73 -41.73 56.17
C LYS A 3 53.98 -41.05 55.03
N GLN A 4 54.73 -40.20 54.34
CA GLN A 4 54.44 -39.47 53.11
C GLN A 4 54.21 -40.42 51.92
N TYR A 5 53.54 -39.95 50.86
CA TYR A 5 54.19 -39.73 49.55
C TYR A 5 53.34 -38.84 48.60
N LEU A 6 53.84 -37.62 48.43
CA LEU A 6 53.89 -36.68 47.30
C LEU A 6 53.00 -36.82 46.03
N LYS A 7 52.36 -35.67 45.75
CA LYS A 7 52.29 -34.89 44.48
C LYS A 7 51.47 -35.41 43.29
N ARG A 8 50.46 -34.61 42.90
CA ARG A 8 50.46 -33.94 41.58
C ARG A 8 49.53 -32.73 41.51
N ASN A 9 50.02 -31.71 40.82
CA ASN A 9 49.44 -30.38 40.60
C ASN A 9 48.28 -30.40 39.61
N GLY A 10 47.33 -29.49 39.81
CA GLY A 10 46.39 -29.05 38.77
C GLY A 10 46.93 -27.86 37.97
N ARG A 11 46.43 -27.71 36.74
CA ARG A 11 45.84 -26.48 36.17
C ARG A 11 45.44 -26.71 34.70
N PHE A 12 44.30 -26.11 34.35
CA PHE A 12 43.55 -25.99 33.10
C PHE A 12 44.36 -25.83 31.79
N PRO A 13 43.78 -26.16 30.62
CA PRO A 13 43.18 -25.11 29.76
C PRO A 13 41.98 -25.49 28.84
N PHE A 14 41.26 -24.44 28.40
CA PHE A 14 40.57 -24.16 27.11
C PHE A 14 39.74 -25.21 26.31
N ILE A 15 38.47 -24.82 26.05
CA ILE A 15 37.58 -24.87 24.85
C ILE A 15 37.78 -26.01 23.81
N ILE A 16 36.68 -26.73 23.45
CA ILE A 16 36.20 -27.06 22.07
C ILE A 16 35.15 -28.22 22.02
N LEU A 17 34.05 -27.97 21.27
CA LEU A 17 33.14 -28.83 20.46
C LEU A 17 32.26 -30.01 21.00
N LEU A 18 30.95 -29.87 20.67
CA LEU A 18 30.08 -30.71 19.81
C LEU A 18 29.52 -32.09 20.23
N MET A 19 28.29 -32.32 19.73
CA MET A 19 27.51 -33.56 19.50
C MET A 19 26.78 -34.16 20.72
N ALA A 20 25.45 -34.03 20.85
CA ALA A 20 24.33 -34.56 20.05
C ALA A 20 23.93 -36.01 20.40
N PHE A 21 22.64 -36.13 20.75
CA PHE A 21 21.70 -37.19 20.41
C PHE A 21 21.40 -38.39 21.37
N ILE A 22 20.11 -38.41 21.76
CA ILE A 22 19.18 -39.53 22.02
C ILE A 22 19.37 -40.36 23.31
N LEU A 23 18.41 -40.22 24.24
CA LEU A 23 17.43 -41.29 24.50
C LEU A 23 16.25 -40.78 25.33
N THR A 24 15.06 -40.81 24.71
CA THR A 24 13.75 -40.64 25.33
C THR A 24 13.35 -41.86 26.16
N ILE A 25 12.60 -41.62 27.24
CA ILE A 25 11.33 -42.28 27.64
C ILE A 25 11.23 -42.56 29.16
N SER A 26 10.33 -41.77 29.77
CA SER A 26 9.30 -42.13 30.75
C SER A 26 9.51 -41.97 32.26
N THR A 27 8.44 -41.40 32.81
CA THR A 27 7.99 -41.36 34.21
C THR A 27 8.72 -40.35 35.09
N PHE A 28 8.10 -39.19 35.32
CA PHE A 28 7.85 -38.73 36.69
C PHE A 28 6.71 -37.71 36.73
N SER A 29 5.85 -37.96 37.70
CA SER A 29 4.65 -37.23 38.08
C SER A 29 4.92 -35.77 38.43
N THR A 30 3.97 -34.91 38.06
CA THR A 30 3.60 -33.63 38.68
C THR A 30 4.53 -33.10 39.77
N VAL A 31 5.43 -32.18 39.38
CA VAL A 31 5.85 -31.07 40.24
C VAL A 31 5.30 -29.82 39.59
N GLN A 32 4.25 -29.24 40.17
CA GLN A 32 3.92 -27.85 39.88
C GLN A 32 5.09 -27.00 40.37
N ILE A 33 5.87 -26.47 39.43
CA ILE A 33 6.77 -25.36 39.68
C ILE A 33 5.95 -24.11 39.39
N SER A 34 5.40 -23.51 40.44
CA SER A 34 4.89 -22.15 40.45
C SER A 34 6.04 -21.18 40.19
N GLY A 35 6.24 -20.84 38.93
CA GLY A 35 7.05 -19.71 38.48
C GLY A 35 6.21 -18.79 37.63
N TYR A 36 5.24 -18.09 38.24
CA TYR A 36 4.55 -16.95 37.62
C TYR A 36 4.97 -15.68 38.37
N GLY A 37 5.78 -14.86 37.72
CA GLY A 37 6.08 -13.52 38.15
C GLY A 37 6.98 -12.85 37.12
N GLY A 38 6.50 -11.81 36.45
CA GLY A 38 7.42 -10.85 35.85
C GLY A 38 6.89 -9.86 34.82
N GLU A 39 5.96 -10.22 33.93
CA GLU A 39 5.71 -9.35 32.78
C GLU A 39 4.65 -8.28 33.07
N THR A 40 5.08 -7.02 32.92
CA THR A 40 4.22 -5.84 32.88
C THR A 40 3.53 -5.76 31.53
N ALA A 41 2.29 -5.26 31.49
CA ALA A 41 1.55 -4.99 30.26
C ALA A 41 0.93 -3.59 30.33
N VAL A 42 0.67 -3.01 29.16
CA VAL A 42 0.07 -1.68 29.05
C VAL A 42 -1.46 -1.79 28.97
N TYR A 43 -2.16 -1.00 29.79
CA TYR A 43 -3.61 -0.98 29.89
C TYR A 43 -4.16 0.44 29.73
N ILE A 44 -5.39 0.53 29.23
CA ILE A 44 -6.20 1.75 29.25
C ILE A 44 -7.09 1.70 30.47
N ILE A 45 -6.97 2.69 31.35
CA ILE A 45 -7.67 2.71 32.64
C ILE A 45 -8.54 3.94 32.66
N GLN A 46 -9.85 3.74 32.75
CA GLN A 46 -10.85 4.79 32.71
C GLN A 46 -11.54 4.96 34.07
N GLY A 47 -11.99 6.18 34.34
CA GLY A 47 -12.74 6.50 35.54
C GLY A 47 -13.48 7.82 35.41
N GLN A 48 -13.95 8.34 36.55
CA GLN A 48 -14.77 9.55 36.60
C GLN A 48 -14.04 10.81 36.09
N ASN A 49 -12.73 10.89 36.34
CA ASN A 49 -11.87 11.94 35.79
C ASN A 49 -10.42 11.48 35.82
N ILE A 50 -9.61 12.09 34.95
CA ILE A 50 -8.20 11.70 34.76
C ILE A 50 -7.34 11.83 36.04
N ALA A 51 -7.63 12.77 36.93
CA ALA A 51 -6.87 12.97 38.16
C ALA A 51 -7.05 11.78 39.12
N THR A 52 -8.30 11.35 39.33
CA THR A 52 -8.61 10.18 40.18
C THR A 52 -8.03 8.88 39.63
N VAL A 53 -8.03 8.73 38.31
CA VAL A 53 -7.40 7.58 37.63
C VAL A 53 -5.89 7.60 37.83
N SER A 54 -5.25 8.76 37.60
CA SER A 54 -3.80 8.93 37.77
C SER A 54 -3.36 8.60 39.19
N ASP A 55 -4.08 9.11 40.19
CA ASP A 55 -3.77 8.87 41.61
C ASP A 55 -3.88 7.38 41.97
N ALA A 56 -4.86 6.66 41.45
CA ALA A 56 -5.02 5.23 41.74
C ALA A 56 -3.93 4.37 41.09
N VAL A 57 -3.56 4.68 39.83
CA VAL A 57 -2.46 4.00 39.14
C VAL A 57 -1.16 4.20 39.90
N GLN A 58 -0.88 5.44 40.31
CA GLN A 58 0.33 5.74 41.10
C GLN A 58 0.29 5.10 42.49
N ALA A 59 -0.88 5.01 43.13
CA ALA A 59 -1.04 4.37 44.45
C ALA A 59 -0.73 2.87 44.44
N VAL A 60 -1.00 2.17 43.32
CA VAL A 60 -0.59 0.76 43.13
C VAL A 60 0.84 0.64 42.59
N GLY A 61 1.54 1.75 42.36
CA GLY A 61 2.91 1.79 41.86
C GLY A 61 3.04 1.55 40.35
N GLY A 62 1.98 1.75 39.59
CA GLY A 62 1.99 1.69 38.12
C GLY A 62 2.65 2.92 37.49
N THR A 63 3.14 2.76 36.26
CA THR A 63 3.74 3.85 35.48
C THR A 63 2.73 4.37 34.46
N ILE A 64 2.39 5.66 34.53
CA ILE A 64 1.52 6.28 33.53
C ILE A 64 2.34 6.54 32.26
N THR A 65 1.87 6.04 31.13
CA THR A 65 2.46 6.24 29.80
C THR A 65 1.68 7.30 29.00
N HIS A 66 0.36 7.39 29.19
CA HIS A 66 -0.52 8.28 28.43
C HIS A 66 -1.53 8.99 29.33
N LYS A 67 -1.90 10.21 28.94
CA LYS A 67 -3.04 10.94 29.52
C LYS A 67 -4.04 11.17 28.41
N LEU A 68 -5.24 10.61 28.56
CA LEU A 68 -6.28 10.59 27.54
C LEU A 68 -7.51 11.32 28.10
N GLY A 69 -7.48 12.64 28.03
CA GLY A 69 -8.48 13.53 28.61
C GLY A 69 -9.87 13.30 28.01
N ILE A 70 -9.93 13.11 26.69
CA ILE A 70 -11.16 12.89 25.93
C ILE A 70 -12.04 11.75 26.47
N ILE A 71 -11.45 10.71 27.05
CA ILE A 71 -12.16 9.55 27.63
C ILE A 71 -11.90 9.40 29.14
N ASN A 72 -11.40 10.45 29.81
CA ASN A 72 -11.06 10.45 31.24
C ASN A 72 -10.19 9.25 31.67
N ALA A 73 -9.18 8.95 30.85
CA ALA A 73 -8.36 7.75 30.99
C ALA A 73 -6.87 8.05 31.13
N VAL A 74 -6.13 7.05 31.59
CA VAL A 74 -4.67 7.00 31.45
C VAL A 74 -4.26 5.67 30.83
N GLY A 75 -3.25 5.72 29.96
CA GLY A 75 -2.48 4.54 29.63
C GLY A 75 -1.48 4.27 30.74
N ALA A 76 -1.40 3.03 31.22
CA ALA A 76 -0.42 2.69 32.25
C ALA A 76 0.15 1.28 32.10
N GLU A 77 1.44 1.17 32.37
CA GLU A 77 2.15 -0.08 32.50
C GLU A 77 1.95 -0.66 33.91
N LEU A 78 1.41 -1.88 33.98
CA LEU A 78 1.04 -2.55 35.24
C LEU A 78 1.44 -4.03 35.23
N THR A 79 1.91 -4.52 36.36
CA THR A 79 1.97 -5.97 36.63
C THR A 79 0.57 -6.54 36.92
N PRO A 80 0.35 -7.86 36.77
CA PRO A 80 -0.93 -8.49 37.12
C PRO A 80 -1.40 -8.21 38.56
N ALA A 81 -0.46 -8.12 39.51
CA ALA A 81 -0.74 -7.80 40.91
C ALA A 81 -1.21 -6.35 41.09
N GLN A 82 -0.60 -5.40 40.38
CA GLN A 82 -0.98 -3.98 40.42
C GLN A 82 -2.33 -3.75 39.75
N ARG A 83 -2.57 -4.37 38.59
CA ARG A 83 -3.87 -4.36 37.91
C ARG A 83 -4.99 -4.85 38.83
N SER A 84 -4.76 -5.97 39.51
CA SER A 84 -5.75 -6.54 40.44
C SER A 84 -5.98 -5.70 41.70
N ALA A 85 -5.07 -4.77 42.02
CA ALA A 85 -5.16 -3.88 43.17
C ALA A 85 -5.86 -2.55 42.86
N LEU A 86 -6.18 -2.27 41.59
CA LEU A 86 -6.93 -1.07 41.22
C LEU A 86 -8.36 -1.09 41.78
N PRO A 87 -8.95 0.08 42.10
CA PRO A 87 -10.35 0.15 42.54
C PRO A 87 -11.30 -0.45 41.52
N ALA A 88 -12.29 -1.23 41.98
CA ALA A 88 -13.31 -1.85 41.13
C ALA A 88 -14.21 -0.83 40.37
N THR A 89 -14.13 0.45 40.72
CA THR A 89 -14.79 1.55 40.01
C THR A 89 -14.08 1.97 38.72
N MET A 90 -12.90 1.39 38.43
CA MET A 90 -12.14 1.68 37.21
C MET A 90 -12.43 0.64 36.15
N HIS A 91 -12.67 1.12 34.93
CA HIS A 91 -12.78 0.26 33.76
C HIS A 91 -11.38 0.06 33.18
N ILE A 92 -11.01 -1.19 32.89
CA ILE A 92 -9.66 -1.56 32.45
C ILE A 92 -9.79 -2.30 31.13
N SER A 93 -9.29 -1.67 30.07
CA SER A 93 -9.21 -2.24 28.72
C SER A 93 -7.76 -2.57 28.36
N THR A 94 -7.57 -3.56 27.50
CA THR A 94 -6.24 -3.88 26.94
C THR A 94 -5.82 -2.79 25.97
N ASN A 95 -4.52 -2.43 25.98
CA ASN A 95 -3.97 -1.70 24.84
C ASN A 95 -3.88 -2.69 23.68
N GLN A 96 -4.65 -2.45 22.61
CA GLN A 96 -4.49 -3.23 21.39
C GLN A 96 -3.25 -2.68 20.68
N GLU A 97 -2.17 -3.46 20.67
CA GLU A 97 -0.94 -3.21 19.94
C GLU A 97 -0.80 -4.28 18.86
N VAL A 98 -0.22 -3.89 17.73
CA VAL A 98 0.21 -4.82 16.70
C VAL A 98 1.72 -5.00 16.80
N GLU A 99 2.13 -6.23 17.12
CA GLU A 99 3.32 -6.80 16.49
C GLU A 99 2.83 -7.52 15.23
N LEU A 100 3.30 -7.09 14.06
CA LEU A 100 3.17 -7.89 12.85
C LEU A 100 4.45 -7.89 12.03
N ALA A 101 4.59 -9.00 11.31
CA ALA A 101 5.74 -9.51 10.60
C ALA A 101 6.41 -8.46 9.70
N GLN A 102 7.74 -8.53 9.62
CA GLN A 102 8.45 -7.98 8.47
C GLN A 102 7.86 -8.60 7.20
N ASP A 103 7.34 -7.76 6.29
CA ASP A 103 6.90 -8.22 4.99
C ASP A 103 8.14 -8.71 4.22
N MET A 104 8.16 -10.02 4.01
CA MET A 104 9.15 -10.70 3.17
C MET A 104 8.59 -10.75 1.75
N ALA A 105 9.37 -10.32 0.76
CA ALA A 105 9.00 -10.52 -0.64
C ALA A 105 8.91 -12.03 -0.89
N THR A 106 7.76 -12.49 -1.37
CA THR A 106 7.52 -13.91 -1.62
C THR A 106 7.44 -14.14 -3.12
N VAL A 107 8.34 -14.95 -3.66
CA VAL A 107 8.22 -15.51 -5.01
C VAL A 107 7.63 -16.90 -4.90
N ARG A 108 6.52 -17.20 -5.58
CA ARG A 108 5.85 -18.50 -5.51
C ARG A 108 5.60 -19.07 -6.89
N ASP A 109 5.53 -20.39 -7.00
CA ASP A 109 5.09 -21.11 -8.20
C ASP A 109 4.21 -22.31 -7.78
N GLU A 110 2.95 -22.27 -8.25
CA GLU A 110 1.93 -23.32 -8.06
C GLU A 110 1.86 -24.29 -9.25
N PHE A 111 2.89 -24.31 -10.10
CA PHE A 111 3.06 -25.16 -11.27
C PHE A 111 1.85 -25.22 -12.21
N THR A 112 1.22 -24.09 -12.53
CA THR A 112 0.30 -24.00 -13.67
C THR A 112 1.07 -24.02 -15.00
N ILE A 113 0.41 -24.33 -16.12
CA ILE A 113 1.07 -24.30 -17.45
C ILE A 113 1.58 -22.89 -17.78
N GLU A 114 0.86 -21.86 -17.32
CA GLU A 114 1.20 -20.45 -17.54
C GLU A 114 2.35 -19.98 -16.63
N ALA A 115 2.35 -20.41 -15.36
CA ALA A 115 3.43 -20.14 -14.39
C ALA A 115 4.76 -20.80 -14.79
N TYR A 116 4.71 -21.99 -15.41
CA TYR A 116 5.89 -22.69 -15.92
C TYR A 116 6.68 -21.87 -16.97
N SER A 117 5.98 -21.06 -17.77
CA SER A 117 6.52 -20.21 -18.84
C SER A 117 6.63 -18.72 -18.47
N ASN A 118 6.56 -18.38 -17.18
CA ASN A 118 6.73 -17.02 -16.67
C ASN A 118 5.74 -16.00 -17.30
N ASN A 119 4.50 -16.42 -17.56
CA ASN A 119 3.50 -15.65 -18.30
C ASN A 119 2.15 -15.55 -17.54
N ASP A 120 2.19 -15.32 -16.22
CA ASP A 120 1.02 -15.13 -15.37
C ASP A 120 0.78 -13.66 -14.95
N GLY A 121 1.61 -12.73 -15.42
CA GLY A 121 1.40 -11.30 -15.24
C GLY A 121 1.86 -10.73 -13.90
N SER A 122 2.49 -11.52 -13.04
CA SER A 122 3.08 -11.07 -11.75
C SER A 122 4.55 -11.45 -11.69
N VAL A 123 5.51 -10.53 -11.90
CA VAL A 123 6.93 -10.95 -11.99
C VAL A 123 7.69 -10.76 -10.67
N ASN A 124 8.17 -11.86 -10.09
CA ASN A 124 9.31 -11.92 -9.15
C ASN A 124 10.28 -13.13 -9.39
N TRP A 125 10.12 -13.92 -10.46
CA TRP A 125 11.12 -14.92 -10.90
C TRP A 125 11.99 -14.36 -12.05
N ALA A 126 13.27 -14.74 -12.12
CA ALA A 126 14.22 -14.18 -13.10
C ALA A 126 14.27 -14.95 -14.44
N SER A 127 13.65 -16.13 -14.51
CA SER A 127 13.57 -16.94 -15.75
C SER A 127 12.38 -17.89 -15.73
N ASP A 128 12.05 -18.47 -16.88
CA ASP A 128 11.24 -19.69 -16.99
C ASP A 128 11.90 -20.86 -16.24
N TRP A 129 11.13 -21.91 -15.96
CA TRP A 129 11.72 -23.19 -15.59
C TRP A 129 12.40 -23.85 -16.80
N ALA A 130 13.68 -24.21 -16.63
CA ALA A 130 14.46 -24.92 -17.62
C ALA A 130 14.60 -26.41 -17.26
N GLU A 131 14.27 -27.28 -18.22
CA GLU A 131 14.40 -28.73 -18.08
C GLU A 131 15.86 -29.22 -18.18
N ILE A 132 16.24 -30.15 -17.31
CA ILE A 132 17.55 -30.80 -17.32
C ILE A 132 17.46 -32.13 -18.04
N GLN A 133 18.12 -32.22 -19.20
CA GLN A 133 18.16 -33.39 -20.08
C GLN A 133 16.79 -33.88 -20.56
N ASP A 134 15.80 -33.00 -20.58
CA ASP A 134 14.48 -33.20 -21.18
C ASP A 134 14.17 -32.06 -22.16
N THR A 135 13.19 -32.25 -23.04
CA THR A 135 12.82 -31.25 -24.08
C THR A 135 11.31 -31.22 -24.32
N GLY A 136 10.52 -31.57 -23.30
CA GLY A 136 9.08 -31.81 -23.40
C GLY A 136 8.22 -30.59 -23.10
N GLY A 137 8.73 -29.66 -22.28
CA GLY A 137 8.00 -28.48 -21.81
C GLY A 137 6.88 -28.85 -20.82
N ALA A 138 6.17 -27.84 -20.31
CA ALA A 138 5.20 -27.99 -19.21
C ALA A 138 4.17 -29.13 -19.40
N SER A 139 3.76 -29.44 -20.64
CA SER A 139 2.66 -30.38 -20.93
C SER A 139 3.10 -31.78 -21.38
N ALA A 140 4.39 -32.03 -21.63
CA ALA A 140 4.88 -33.29 -22.16
C ALA A 140 6.29 -33.64 -21.65
N GLY A 141 6.71 -34.91 -21.75
CA GLY A 141 8.06 -35.32 -21.34
C GLY A 141 8.12 -36.16 -20.08
N LYS A 142 9.26 -36.12 -19.40
CA LYS A 142 9.61 -36.81 -18.15
C LYS A 142 9.72 -35.86 -16.96
N VAL A 143 9.87 -34.57 -17.23
CA VAL A 143 9.54 -33.46 -16.33
C VAL A 143 8.30 -32.81 -16.93
N LYS A 144 7.22 -32.68 -16.16
CA LYS A 144 5.98 -32.08 -16.66
C LYS A 144 5.06 -31.65 -15.52
N VAL A 145 4.18 -30.71 -15.80
CA VAL A 145 3.06 -30.34 -14.94
C VAL A 145 1.92 -31.35 -15.14
N ASN A 146 1.31 -31.80 -14.04
CA ASN A 146 0.05 -32.55 -14.12
C ASN A 146 -1.14 -31.57 -14.14
N PRO A 147 -1.85 -31.40 -15.27
CA PRO A 147 -2.89 -30.37 -15.42
C PRO A 147 -4.12 -30.55 -14.53
N ASN A 148 -4.32 -31.74 -13.94
CA ASN A 148 -5.46 -32.01 -13.04
C ASN A 148 -5.11 -31.83 -11.55
N GLU A 149 -3.82 -31.74 -11.22
CA GLU A 149 -3.33 -31.77 -9.84
C GLU A 149 -2.37 -30.61 -9.52
N GLN A 150 -2.08 -29.73 -10.50
CA GLN A 150 -1.23 -28.53 -10.35
C GLN A 150 0.16 -28.80 -9.70
N GLN A 151 0.68 -30.01 -9.85
CA GLN A 151 1.99 -30.41 -9.32
C GLN A 151 2.97 -30.74 -10.44
N LEU A 152 4.27 -30.50 -10.20
CA LEU A 152 5.33 -30.91 -11.09
C LEU A 152 5.72 -32.37 -10.84
N GLU A 153 5.73 -33.19 -11.89
CA GLU A 153 6.13 -34.59 -11.85
C GLU A 153 7.48 -34.80 -12.56
N MET A 154 8.46 -35.35 -11.83
CA MET A 154 9.79 -35.69 -12.35
C MET A 154 10.00 -37.21 -12.37
N ARG A 155 10.36 -37.74 -13.54
CA ARG A 155 10.61 -39.18 -13.77
C ARG A 155 11.96 -39.41 -14.44
N ARG A 156 12.49 -40.64 -14.29
CA ARG A 156 13.72 -41.15 -14.93
C ARG A 156 15.01 -40.53 -14.38
N ALA A 157 16.10 -41.26 -14.61
CA ALA A 157 17.45 -40.89 -14.20
C ALA A 157 17.96 -39.63 -14.91
N ASN A 158 18.70 -38.80 -14.16
CA ASN A 158 19.34 -37.56 -14.62
C ASN A 158 18.35 -36.51 -15.20
N ARG A 159 17.08 -36.58 -14.81
CA ARG A 159 16.07 -35.57 -15.17
C ARG A 159 15.91 -34.59 -14.04
N GLY A 160 15.64 -33.34 -14.38
CA GLY A 160 15.61 -32.25 -13.42
C GLY A 160 14.97 -31.00 -13.97
N ILE A 161 14.83 -30.02 -13.11
CA ILE A 161 14.31 -28.69 -13.46
C ILE A 161 15.12 -27.65 -12.70
N MET A 162 15.33 -26.48 -13.30
CA MET A 162 16.01 -25.36 -12.65
C MET A 162 15.35 -24.03 -12.99
N ARG A 163 15.46 -23.05 -12.10
CA ARG A 163 14.93 -21.69 -12.31
C ARG A 163 15.80 -20.66 -11.61
N ALA A 164 15.96 -19.52 -12.26
CA ALA A 164 16.68 -18.39 -11.71
C ALA A 164 15.75 -17.49 -10.89
N VAL A 165 16.29 -16.92 -9.81
CA VAL A 165 15.66 -15.92 -8.95
C VAL A 165 16.66 -14.81 -8.66
N TYR A 166 16.20 -13.57 -8.66
CA TYR A 166 17.02 -12.46 -8.19
C TYR A 166 16.93 -12.41 -6.66
N LEU A 167 18.05 -12.68 -5.98
CA LEU A 167 18.13 -12.52 -4.52
C LEU A 167 19.19 -11.46 -4.18
N PRO A 168 18.83 -10.34 -3.54
CA PRO A 168 19.81 -9.33 -3.13
C PRO A 168 20.94 -9.94 -2.28
N GLU A 169 22.19 -9.49 -2.49
CA GLU A 169 23.28 -9.90 -1.60
C GLU A 169 23.01 -9.42 -0.17
N GLY A 170 22.96 -10.35 0.79
CA GLY A 170 22.73 -10.03 2.21
C GLY A 170 21.27 -10.05 2.66
N SER A 171 20.31 -10.36 1.79
CA SER A 171 18.89 -10.55 2.19
C SER A 171 18.73 -11.78 3.08
N GLN A 172 17.91 -11.69 4.12
CA GLN A 172 17.37 -12.90 4.75
C GLN A 172 16.48 -13.59 3.72
N ALA A 173 16.71 -14.87 3.45
CA ALA A 173 15.98 -15.59 2.40
C ALA A 173 15.69 -17.04 2.80
N THR A 174 14.47 -17.50 2.55
CA THR A 174 13.97 -18.84 2.88
C THR A 174 13.33 -19.48 1.66
N LEU A 175 13.88 -20.60 1.20
CA LEU A 175 13.28 -21.44 0.15
C LEU A 175 12.42 -22.52 0.81
N SER A 176 11.15 -22.61 0.43
CA SER A 176 10.26 -23.70 0.85
C SER A 176 9.52 -24.33 -0.32
N PHE A 177 9.15 -25.61 -0.14
CA PHE A 177 8.39 -26.38 -1.11
C PHE A 177 7.79 -27.63 -0.47
N ALA A 178 6.78 -28.20 -1.12
CA ALA A 178 6.21 -29.49 -0.78
C ALA A 178 6.69 -30.57 -1.75
N TYR A 179 7.07 -31.74 -1.23
CA TYR A 179 7.45 -32.88 -2.09
C TYR A 179 6.72 -34.17 -1.71
N GLN A 180 6.59 -35.07 -2.69
CA GLN A 180 6.06 -36.42 -2.49
C GLN A 180 6.92 -37.47 -3.19
N LEU A 181 7.20 -38.55 -2.46
CA LEU A 181 7.93 -39.72 -2.95
C LEU A 181 6.96 -40.86 -3.27
N ASP A 182 7.06 -41.42 -4.48
CA ASP A 182 6.27 -42.60 -4.85
C ASP A 182 6.78 -43.89 -4.16
N LYS A 183 5.90 -44.86 -3.96
CA LYS A 183 6.18 -46.16 -3.31
C LYS A 183 7.16 -47.06 -4.09
N THR A 184 7.47 -46.69 -5.31
CA THR A 184 8.31 -47.43 -6.27
C THR A 184 9.79 -47.09 -6.13
N TRP A 185 10.15 -46.18 -5.22
CA TRP A 185 11.54 -45.81 -4.94
C TRP A 185 12.31 -46.97 -4.30
N LEU A 186 13.44 -47.31 -4.90
CA LEU A 186 14.44 -48.22 -4.36
C LEU A 186 15.41 -47.47 -3.43
N GLU A 187 16.18 -48.21 -2.62
CA GLU A 187 17.26 -47.65 -1.78
C GLU A 187 18.31 -46.83 -2.56
N SER A 188 18.40 -47.06 -3.87
CA SER A 188 19.30 -46.33 -4.78
C SER A 188 18.70 -45.06 -5.38
N ASP A 189 17.39 -44.82 -5.21
CA ASP A 189 16.69 -43.69 -5.80
C ASP A 189 16.79 -42.48 -4.87
N TYR A 190 17.20 -41.35 -5.46
CA TYR A 190 17.23 -40.09 -4.74
C TYR A 190 17.04 -38.91 -5.67
N THR A 191 16.54 -37.82 -5.13
CA THR A 191 16.49 -36.50 -5.79
C THR A 191 17.26 -35.53 -4.93
N ILE A 192 18.13 -34.72 -5.54
CA ILE A 192 18.89 -33.67 -4.85
C ILE A 192 18.31 -32.31 -5.19
N ILE A 193 18.36 -31.42 -4.21
CA ILE A 193 18.17 -29.98 -4.41
C ILE A 193 19.51 -29.30 -4.27
N GLU A 194 19.82 -28.43 -5.22
CA GLU A 194 21.07 -27.69 -5.27
C GLU A 194 20.79 -26.22 -5.60
N ILE A 195 21.68 -25.35 -5.11
CA ILE A 195 21.67 -23.91 -5.35
C ILE A 195 23.01 -23.46 -5.93
N SER A 196 22.97 -22.50 -6.86
CA SER A 196 24.13 -21.85 -7.47
C SER A 196 23.98 -20.34 -7.33
N THR A 197 25.09 -19.63 -7.16
CA THR A 197 25.14 -18.15 -7.14
C THR A 197 25.97 -17.57 -8.29
N ASP A 198 26.43 -18.43 -9.19
CA ASP A 198 27.38 -18.15 -10.28
C ASP A 198 26.86 -18.66 -11.64
N ASP A 199 25.55 -18.47 -11.86
CA ASP A 199 24.85 -18.78 -13.12
C ASP A 199 24.99 -20.26 -13.53
N GLY A 200 24.97 -21.15 -12.52
CA GLY A 200 25.03 -22.59 -12.69
C GLY A 200 26.44 -23.16 -12.92
N SER A 201 27.50 -22.37 -12.73
CA SER A 201 28.89 -22.82 -12.89
C SER A 201 29.34 -23.75 -11.76
N THR A 202 28.92 -23.47 -10.52
CA THR A 202 29.12 -24.32 -9.35
C THR A 202 27.80 -24.54 -8.60
N TRP A 203 27.69 -25.68 -7.92
CA TRP A 203 26.45 -26.10 -7.26
C TRP A 203 26.72 -26.54 -5.83
N THR A 204 25.91 -26.03 -4.91
CA THR A 204 25.90 -26.43 -3.50
C THR A 204 24.64 -27.24 -3.23
N GLN A 205 24.80 -28.46 -2.72
CA GLN A 205 23.66 -29.31 -2.37
C GLN A 205 23.03 -28.82 -1.06
N LEU A 206 21.74 -28.44 -1.10
CA LEU A 206 20.97 -28.05 0.08
C LEU A 206 20.46 -29.31 0.82
N ASP A 207 19.96 -30.30 0.08
CA ASP A 207 19.45 -31.55 0.65
C ASP A 207 19.39 -32.71 -0.38
N ARG A 208 19.12 -33.92 0.12
CA ARG A 208 18.95 -35.15 -0.64
C ARG A 208 17.78 -35.98 -0.11
N PHE A 209 16.75 -36.12 -0.92
CA PHE A 209 15.57 -36.95 -0.66
C PHE A 209 15.81 -38.38 -1.12
N SER A 210 15.66 -39.37 -0.24
CA SER A 210 15.89 -40.80 -0.56
C SER A 210 14.86 -41.72 0.12
N GLY A 211 14.51 -42.84 -0.52
CA GLY A 211 13.55 -43.84 -0.05
C GLY A 211 14.13 -45.26 -0.08
N PRO A 212 13.43 -46.31 0.41
CA PRO A 212 12.06 -46.63 0.03
C PRO A 212 11.00 -45.89 0.85
N ALA A 213 10.02 -45.30 0.17
CA ALA A 213 8.93 -44.56 0.79
C ALA A 213 7.64 -45.40 0.88
N SER A 214 6.95 -45.38 2.03
CA SER A 214 5.51 -45.67 2.09
C SER A 214 4.76 -44.51 1.45
N TYR A 215 3.61 -44.75 0.79
CA TYR A 215 2.79 -43.70 0.15
C TYR A 215 2.63 -42.52 1.12
N ALA A 216 3.40 -41.46 0.91
CA ALA A 216 3.47 -40.34 1.82
C ALA A 216 2.60 -39.23 1.27
N ALA A 217 1.84 -38.57 2.14
CA ALA A 217 1.29 -37.25 1.82
C ALA A 217 2.45 -36.30 1.46
N PHE A 218 2.14 -35.23 0.75
CA PHE A 218 3.10 -34.15 0.53
C PHE A 218 3.73 -33.72 1.85
N THR A 219 5.06 -33.60 1.85
CA THR A 219 5.86 -33.18 2.99
C THR A 219 6.45 -31.81 2.65
N ALA A 220 6.09 -30.80 3.43
CA ALA A 220 6.65 -29.45 3.31
C ALA A 220 8.04 -29.40 3.95
N VAL A 221 8.98 -28.73 3.28
CA VAL A 221 10.34 -28.47 3.74
C VAL A 221 10.71 -27.02 3.50
N SER A 222 11.63 -26.52 4.30
CA SER A 222 12.12 -25.15 4.22
C SER A 222 13.62 -25.08 4.53
N TYR A 223 14.34 -24.24 3.79
CA TYR A 223 15.78 -24.06 3.84
C TYR A 223 16.09 -22.56 3.93
N ASP A 224 16.89 -22.18 4.93
CA ASP A 224 17.53 -20.86 4.96
C ASP A 224 18.59 -20.80 3.85
N ILE A 225 18.34 -19.91 2.88
CA ILE A 225 19.22 -19.66 1.75
C ILE A 225 19.82 -18.25 1.76
N SER A 226 19.78 -17.56 2.91
CA SER A 226 20.29 -16.19 3.06
C SER A 226 21.76 -16.05 2.65
N ALA A 227 22.56 -17.12 2.84
CA ALA A 227 23.97 -17.16 2.42
C ALA A 227 24.19 -17.22 0.90
N TYR A 228 23.11 -17.37 0.12
CA TYR A 228 23.13 -17.54 -1.34
C TYR A 228 22.42 -16.39 -2.07
N GLY A 229 22.30 -15.22 -1.44
CA GLY A 229 21.87 -14.00 -2.12
C GLY A 229 22.86 -13.62 -3.23
N SER A 230 22.37 -13.56 -4.46
CA SER A 230 23.09 -13.13 -5.67
C SER A 230 22.08 -12.81 -6.77
N ALA A 231 22.42 -11.88 -7.66
CA ALA A 231 21.64 -11.61 -8.88
C ALA A 231 21.58 -12.81 -9.85
N ASN A 232 22.47 -13.79 -9.66
CA ASN A 232 22.58 -14.99 -10.50
C ASN A 232 22.19 -16.26 -9.72
N THR A 233 21.28 -16.16 -8.75
CA THR A 233 20.88 -17.32 -7.95
C THR A 233 19.98 -18.26 -8.75
N ILE A 234 20.34 -19.54 -8.78
CA ILE A 234 19.59 -20.59 -9.47
C ILE A 234 19.34 -21.75 -8.50
N ILE A 235 18.08 -22.17 -8.41
CA ILE A 235 17.72 -23.41 -7.72
C ILE A 235 17.51 -24.52 -8.74
N ARG A 236 17.92 -25.76 -8.42
CA ARG A 236 17.62 -26.93 -9.24
C ARG A 236 17.26 -28.17 -8.44
N PHE A 237 16.42 -29.00 -9.04
CA PHE A 237 16.08 -30.33 -8.57
C PHE A 237 16.56 -31.37 -9.59
N THR A 238 17.27 -32.41 -9.16
CA THR A 238 17.81 -33.43 -10.08
C THR A 238 17.64 -34.85 -9.53
N ASN A 239 17.06 -35.74 -10.34
CA ASN A 239 16.98 -37.17 -10.06
C ASN A 239 18.32 -37.86 -10.25
N SER A 240 18.61 -38.84 -9.38
CA SER A 240 19.86 -39.59 -9.39
C SER A 240 20.12 -40.32 -10.72
N PRO A 241 21.38 -40.63 -11.05
CA PRO A 241 21.71 -41.47 -12.21
C PRO A 241 21.13 -42.89 -12.12
N SER A 242 20.80 -43.34 -10.91
CA SER A 242 20.21 -44.64 -10.61
C SER A 242 18.69 -44.62 -10.51
N PHE A 243 18.04 -43.48 -10.75
CA PHE A 243 16.60 -43.30 -10.53
C PHE A 243 15.76 -44.30 -11.35
N SER A 244 14.99 -45.12 -10.64
CA SER A 244 14.19 -46.20 -11.22
C SER A 244 13.19 -45.73 -12.27
N THR A 245 12.89 -46.60 -13.24
CA THR A 245 12.03 -46.26 -14.39
C THR A 245 10.56 -45.99 -14.03
N ASP A 246 10.12 -46.59 -12.92
CA ASP A 246 8.76 -46.50 -12.39
C ASP A 246 8.65 -45.56 -11.18
N ALA A 247 9.77 -44.97 -10.75
CA ALA A 247 9.82 -43.99 -9.68
C ALA A 247 9.40 -42.60 -10.18
N LYS A 248 8.83 -41.82 -9.26
CA LYS A 248 8.41 -40.43 -9.48
C LYS A 248 8.74 -39.57 -8.27
N PHE A 249 9.25 -38.38 -8.53
CA PHE A 249 9.35 -37.31 -7.54
C PHE A 249 8.30 -36.25 -7.92
N ASN A 250 7.40 -35.92 -7.01
CA ASN A 250 6.45 -34.82 -7.22
C ASN A 250 6.86 -33.62 -6.36
N LEU A 251 6.70 -32.43 -6.92
CA LEU A 251 7.04 -31.15 -6.32
C LEU A 251 5.85 -30.20 -6.46
N ASP A 252 5.58 -29.44 -5.42
CA ASP A 252 4.51 -28.45 -5.37
C ASP A 252 4.90 -27.28 -4.47
N ASP A 253 4.18 -26.15 -4.58
CA ASP A 253 4.33 -24.96 -3.73
C ASP A 253 5.78 -24.45 -3.59
N VAL A 254 6.53 -24.35 -4.69
CA VAL A 254 7.90 -23.82 -4.60
C VAL A 254 7.86 -22.32 -4.37
N GLN A 255 8.37 -21.87 -3.23
CA GLN A 255 8.44 -20.45 -2.90
C GLN A 255 9.76 -20.02 -2.28
N ILE A 256 10.16 -18.77 -2.52
CA ILE A 256 11.28 -18.12 -1.86
C ILE A 256 10.79 -16.82 -1.23
N GLU A 257 10.91 -16.72 0.09
CA GLU A 257 10.63 -15.52 0.87
C GLU A 257 11.95 -14.80 1.17
N TYR A 258 12.08 -13.50 0.86
CA TYR A 258 13.30 -12.74 1.18
C TYR A 258 13.08 -11.26 1.50
N ALA A 259 13.98 -10.69 2.31
CA ALA A 259 13.97 -9.25 2.63
C ALA A 259 14.51 -8.42 1.45
N THR A 260 13.79 -7.38 1.03
CA THR A 260 14.18 -6.49 -0.06
C THR A 260 14.82 -5.20 0.46
N ASP A 261 16.12 -5.03 0.22
CA ASP A 261 16.74 -3.70 0.15
C ASP A 261 16.91 -3.37 -1.34
N PHE A 262 15.97 -2.63 -1.94
CA PHE A 262 16.11 -2.19 -3.33
C PHE A 262 16.12 -0.66 -3.42
N VAL A 263 17.22 -0.12 -3.97
CA VAL A 263 17.27 1.26 -4.47
C VAL A 263 16.56 1.28 -5.82
N SER A 264 15.32 1.77 -5.84
CA SER A 264 14.53 1.97 -7.06
C SER A 264 15.32 2.79 -8.10
N THR A 265 15.52 2.21 -9.28
CA THR A 265 15.82 2.98 -10.49
C THR A 265 14.55 3.66 -10.96
N GLN A 266 14.56 4.99 -10.89
CA GLN A 266 13.48 5.89 -11.31
C GLN A 266 12.75 5.42 -12.57
N VAL A 267 11.42 5.34 -12.51
CA VAL A 267 10.58 5.28 -13.72
C VAL A 267 10.61 6.68 -14.35
N SER A 268 11.71 6.96 -15.06
CA SER A 268 11.83 8.10 -15.96
C SER A 268 11.55 7.59 -17.37
N LYS A 269 10.68 8.29 -18.11
CA LYS A 269 10.60 8.06 -19.57
C LYS A 269 11.90 8.58 -20.16
N ASN A 270 12.38 7.95 -21.22
CA ASN A 270 13.55 8.44 -21.91
C ASN A 270 13.41 8.31 -23.42
N VAL A 271 13.95 9.30 -24.12
CA VAL A 271 14.38 9.13 -25.52
C VAL A 271 15.89 8.91 -25.48
N ALA A 272 16.37 7.83 -26.08
CA ALA A 272 17.76 7.43 -25.97
C ALA A 272 18.33 6.92 -27.30
N ASP A 273 19.64 7.09 -27.46
CA ASP A 273 20.41 6.70 -28.63
C ASP A 273 21.81 6.21 -28.22
N THR A 274 22.07 4.94 -28.50
CA THR A 274 23.34 4.25 -28.25
C THR A 274 24.27 4.25 -29.47
N PHE A 275 23.91 5.01 -30.52
CA PHE A 275 24.68 5.22 -31.74
C PHE A 275 25.10 3.93 -32.46
N THR A 276 24.20 2.94 -32.48
CA THR A 276 24.26 1.80 -33.41
C THR A 276 23.72 2.19 -34.80
N THR A 277 24.07 1.42 -35.84
CA THR A 277 23.52 1.64 -37.20
C THR A 277 22.02 1.38 -37.26
N LEU A 278 21.46 0.63 -36.30
CA LEU A 278 20.00 0.49 -36.13
C LEU A 278 19.43 1.69 -35.37
N ALA A 279 20.08 2.17 -34.30
CA ALA A 279 19.65 3.28 -33.43
C ALA A 279 19.60 4.65 -34.14
N TYR A 280 20.49 4.83 -35.12
CA TYR A 280 20.54 6.03 -35.96
C TYR A 280 19.24 6.21 -36.77
N ASP A 281 18.60 5.11 -37.18
CA ASP A 281 17.38 5.06 -38.01
C ASP A 281 16.14 4.55 -37.23
N ASN A 282 16.28 3.99 -36.02
CA ASN A 282 15.18 3.52 -35.17
C ASN A 282 15.56 3.45 -33.68
N ASN A 283 14.88 4.24 -32.86
CA ASN A 283 15.13 4.56 -31.44
C ASN A 283 15.38 3.40 -30.47
N GLU A 284 16.23 3.62 -29.47
CA GLU A 284 16.51 2.68 -28.37
C GLU A 284 16.26 3.33 -26.98
N GLY A 285 15.03 3.79 -26.73
CA GLY A 285 14.56 4.31 -25.43
C GLY A 285 13.14 3.84 -25.09
N SER A 286 12.61 4.18 -23.91
CA SER A 286 11.20 3.88 -23.57
C SER A 286 10.21 4.73 -24.37
N THR A 287 10.68 5.81 -25.00
CA THR A 287 9.98 6.63 -25.98
C THR A 287 10.88 6.85 -27.21
N ASN A 288 10.28 7.05 -28.38
CA ASN A 288 11.02 7.31 -29.61
C ASN A 288 11.22 8.82 -29.86
N TRP A 289 12.43 9.26 -30.23
CA TRP A 289 12.64 10.50 -31.02
C TRP A 289 11.67 10.60 -32.21
N LEU A 290 11.27 11.83 -32.55
CA LEU A 290 10.30 12.13 -33.62
C LEU A 290 10.81 11.82 -35.05
N GLY A 291 12.11 11.56 -35.20
CA GLY A 291 12.70 11.23 -36.48
C GLY A 291 14.20 10.95 -36.40
N ASP A 292 14.80 10.75 -37.55
CA ASP A 292 16.22 10.45 -37.72
C ASP A 292 17.11 11.63 -37.34
N TRP A 293 18.40 11.38 -37.16
CA TRP A 293 19.38 12.47 -37.11
C TRP A 293 19.42 13.21 -38.44
N VAL A 294 19.39 14.53 -38.37
CA VAL A 294 19.47 15.41 -39.55
C VAL A 294 20.83 16.10 -39.55
N GLU A 295 21.65 15.78 -40.55
CA GLU A 295 22.95 16.41 -40.76
C GLU A 295 22.84 17.71 -41.57
N GLY A 296 23.66 18.69 -41.19
CA GLY A 296 23.82 19.97 -41.86
C GLY A 296 25.23 20.12 -42.41
N ASN A 297 25.32 20.47 -43.69
CA ASN A 297 26.57 20.63 -44.45
C ASN A 297 27.44 19.36 -44.51
N ASP A 298 26.83 18.18 -44.44
CA ASP A 298 27.51 16.88 -44.64
C ASP A 298 26.73 15.99 -45.65
N ASP A 299 27.05 14.69 -45.72
CA ASP A 299 26.50 13.77 -46.72
C ASP A 299 25.22 13.03 -46.29
N GLY A 300 24.79 13.16 -45.03
CA GLY A 300 23.57 12.54 -44.51
C GLY A 300 23.69 11.04 -44.31
N SER A 301 24.90 10.51 -44.21
CA SER A 301 25.17 9.08 -44.10
C SER A 301 25.81 8.76 -42.76
N ALA A 302 25.17 7.87 -41.99
CA ALA A 302 25.68 7.40 -40.71
C ALA A 302 27.08 6.76 -40.75
N THR A 303 27.62 6.43 -41.94
CA THR A 303 28.87 5.66 -42.08
C THR A 303 29.94 6.34 -42.94
N SER A 304 29.63 7.48 -43.55
CA SER A 304 30.55 8.26 -44.38
C SER A 304 30.50 9.75 -43.97
N GLY A 305 31.20 10.63 -44.68
CA GLY A 305 31.22 12.04 -44.33
C GLY A 305 32.13 12.40 -43.14
N TYR A 306 31.83 13.53 -42.52
CA TYR A 306 32.59 14.15 -41.42
C TYR A 306 31.85 14.08 -40.08
N ILE A 307 30.58 13.68 -40.12
CA ILE A 307 29.77 13.21 -39.01
C ILE A 307 29.47 11.74 -39.31
N PHE A 308 29.98 10.83 -38.47
CA PHE A 308 29.85 9.40 -38.76
C PHE A 308 29.89 8.56 -37.49
N LEU A 309 29.22 7.41 -37.57
CA LEU A 309 29.28 6.37 -36.55
C LEU A 309 30.52 5.52 -36.71
N ARG A 310 31.26 5.35 -35.60
CA ARG A 310 32.34 4.37 -35.55
C ARG A 310 31.75 3.01 -35.22
N GLN A 311 31.38 2.23 -36.25
CA GLN A 311 30.63 0.96 -36.12
C GLN A 311 31.17 -0.03 -35.07
N ASN A 312 32.49 -0.11 -34.85
CA ASN A 312 33.10 -1.00 -33.83
C ASN A 312 33.18 -0.41 -32.42
N LYS A 313 32.76 0.86 -32.26
CA LYS A 313 32.86 1.64 -31.02
C LYS A 313 31.51 2.19 -30.56
N ARG A 314 30.49 2.18 -31.43
CA ARG A 314 29.11 2.62 -31.14
C ARG A 314 29.05 4.06 -30.62
N ASP A 315 29.82 4.95 -31.24
CA ASP A 315 29.81 6.36 -30.89
C ASP A 315 29.77 7.24 -32.16
N LEU A 316 29.19 8.42 -32.01
CA LEU A 316 29.12 9.46 -33.02
C LEU A 316 30.41 10.27 -33.00
N ALA A 317 31.04 10.46 -34.15
CA ALA A 317 32.22 11.32 -34.31
C ALA A 317 31.86 12.56 -35.12
N LEU A 318 32.13 13.75 -34.59
CA LEU A 318 32.05 15.02 -35.32
C LEU A 318 33.45 15.56 -35.57
N THR A 319 33.77 15.87 -36.83
CA THR A 319 35.06 16.47 -37.23
C THR A 319 34.88 17.49 -38.35
N GLU A 320 35.96 18.20 -38.69
CA GLU A 320 35.97 19.29 -39.68
C GLU A 320 35.03 20.46 -39.35
N LYS A 321 35.25 21.58 -40.02
CA LYS A 321 34.54 22.83 -39.77
C LYS A 321 33.16 22.91 -40.43
N ASN A 322 32.28 23.70 -39.83
CA ASN A 322 30.95 24.05 -40.34
C ASN A 322 30.09 22.81 -40.67
N ARG A 323 29.95 21.93 -39.67
CA ARG A 323 29.09 20.74 -39.69
C ARG A 323 28.10 20.84 -38.54
N SER A 324 26.91 20.26 -38.72
CA SER A 324 25.96 20.15 -37.62
C SER A 324 25.17 18.85 -37.71
N ILE A 325 24.68 18.36 -36.58
CA ILE A 325 23.78 17.22 -36.53
C ILE A 325 22.73 17.47 -35.44
N GLN A 326 21.45 17.25 -35.74
CA GLN A 326 20.34 17.56 -34.84
C GLN A 326 19.27 16.47 -34.79
N ARG A 327 18.56 16.38 -33.68
CA ARG A 327 17.42 15.46 -33.49
C ARG A 327 16.35 16.07 -32.59
N THR A 328 15.10 15.67 -32.81
CA THR A 328 13.92 16.26 -32.16
C THR A 328 13.16 15.23 -31.33
N ALA A 329 12.80 15.59 -30.10
CA ALA A 329 11.93 14.83 -29.20
C ALA A 329 10.63 15.58 -28.96
N ASP A 330 9.54 14.82 -28.79
CA ASP A 330 8.30 15.32 -28.22
C ASP A 330 8.41 15.19 -26.70
N LEU A 331 8.56 16.31 -26.01
CA LEU A 331 8.55 16.36 -24.55
C LEU A 331 7.25 16.98 -24.01
N SER A 332 6.18 17.04 -24.81
CA SER A 332 4.94 17.74 -24.42
C SER A 332 4.20 17.12 -23.22
N GLU A 333 4.60 15.93 -22.77
CA GLU A 333 4.11 15.31 -21.53
C GLU A 333 5.06 15.52 -20.34
N ALA A 334 6.26 16.06 -20.58
CA ALA A 334 7.28 16.21 -19.55
C ALA A 334 6.97 17.37 -18.61
N THR A 335 7.29 17.19 -17.33
CA THR A 335 7.34 18.26 -16.32
C THR A 335 8.77 18.67 -15.98
N THR A 336 9.68 17.70 -16.01
CA THR A 336 11.13 17.92 -15.89
C THR A 336 11.85 17.10 -16.94
N ALA A 337 13.01 17.58 -17.40
CA ALA A 337 13.80 16.89 -18.41
C ALA A 337 15.30 17.13 -18.21
N GLN A 338 16.09 16.07 -18.31
CA GLN A 338 17.54 16.05 -18.17
C GLN A 338 18.18 15.42 -19.40
N LEU A 339 19.02 16.18 -20.10
CA LEU A 339 19.82 15.68 -21.21
C LEU A 339 21.14 15.13 -20.66
N VAL A 340 21.43 13.86 -20.94
CA VAL A 340 22.65 13.17 -20.50
C VAL A 340 23.32 12.49 -21.68
N PHE A 341 24.65 12.59 -21.79
CA PHE A 341 25.43 11.83 -22.75
C PHE A 341 26.89 11.69 -22.33
N TYR A 342 27.58 10.72 -22.90
CA TYR A 342 29.03 10.61 -22.79
C TYR A 342 29.73 11.37 -23.91
N TYR A 343 30.83 12.05 -23.60
CA TYR A 343 31.64 12.70 -24.61
C TYR A 343 33.14 12.49 -24.43
N ARG A 344 33.90 12.64 -25.51
CA ARG A 344 35.38 12.60 -25.48
C ARG A 344 35.96 13.52 -26.54
N ARG A 345 36.83 14.45 -26.13
CA ARG A 345 37.52 15.38 -27.04
C ARG A 345 38.84 14.79 -27.53
N LYS A 346 39.18 15.10 -28.77
CA LYS A 346 40.48 14.78 -29.36
C LYS A 346 40.92 15.88 -30.33
N GLY A 347 42.01 16.57 -30.06
CA GLY A 347 42.58 17.61 -30.91
C GLY A 347 41.86 18.95 -30.85
N LEU A 348 40.92 19.16 -29.93
CA LEU A 348 40.22 20.45 -29.76
C LEU A 348 41.08 21.47 -29.00
N ASP A 349 42.36 21.57 -29.36
CA ASP A 349 43.45 22.07 -28.52
C ASP A 349 43.44 23.61 -28.35
N GLY A 350 42.57 24.33 -29.07
CA GLY A 350 42.42 25.79 -29.02
C GLY A 350 40.97 26.22 -28.79
N VAL A 351 40.79 27.45 -28.27
CA VAL A 351 39.45 28.04 -28.03
C VAL A 351 38.66 28.31 -29.32
N GLU A 352 39.31 28.23 -30.48
CA GLU A 352 38.67 28.36 -31.79
C GLU A 352 38.26 27.00 -32.38
N ASP A 353 38.78 25.89 -31.83
CA ASP A 353 38.50 24.51 -32.23
C ASP A 353 37.47 23.90 -31.26
N TYR A 354 36.20 24.01 -31.61
CA TYR A 354 35.12 23.63 -30.70
C TYR A 354 33.96 22.93 -31.38
N VAL A 355 33.18 22.22 -30.57
CA VAL A 355 31.83 21.76 -30.89
C VAL A 355 30.87 22.35 -29.86
N LYS A 356 29.80 23.00 -30.32
CA LYS A 356 28.73 23.52 -29.46
C LYS A 356 27.63 22.49 -29.29
N LEU A 357 27.02 22.47 -28.11
CA LEU A 357 25.71 21.88 -27.87
C LEU A 357 24.68 23.00 -27.78
N GLU A 358 23.62 22.88 -28.56
CA GLU A 358 22.54 23.86 -28.64
C GLU A 358 21.18 23.17 -28.50
N ILE A 359 20.18 23.90 -28.00
CA ILE A 359 18.80 23.44 -27.84
C ILE A 359 17.79 24.45 -28.41
N SER A 360 16.64 23.95 -28.87
CA SER A 360 15.55 24.75 -29.40
C SER A 360 14.20 24.16 -29.02
N THR A 361 13.21 25.01 -28.72
CA THR A 361 11.80 24.60 -28.51
C THR A 361 10.99 24.55 -29.81
N ASN A 362 11.55 25.04 -30.92
CA ASN A 362 10.84 25.21 -32.20
C ASN A 362 11.67 24.80 -33.44
N GLY A 363 12.86 24.23 -33.23
CA GLY A 363 13.80 23.84 -34.28
C GLY A 363 14.45 24.97 -35.08
N THR A 364 14.23 26.25 -34.73
CA THR A 364 14.70 27.42 -35.51
C THR A 364 15.50 28.43 -34.69
N THR A 365 15.09 28.70 -33.44
CA THR A 365 15.81 29.58 -32.52
C THR A 365 16.63 28.74 -31.56
N TRP A 366 17.93 29.01 -31.46
CA TRP A 366 18.88 28.15 -30.74
C TRP A 366 19.48 28.86 -29.54
N THR A 367 19.53 28.13 -28.42
CA THR A 367 20.25 28.53 -27.21
C THR A 367 21.44 27.58 -27.02
N GLU A 368 22.63 28.13 -26.76
CA GLU A 368 23.83 27.36 -26.46
C GLU A 368 23.75 26.83 -25.02
N LEU A 369 23.82 25.50 -24.85
CA LEU A 369 23.88 24.84 -23.55
C LEU A 369 25.32 24.66 -23.07
N ASP A 370 26.22 24.27 -23.98
CA ASP A 370 27.64 24.10 -23.66
C ASP A 370 28.54 24.19 -24.91
N HIS A 371 29.85 24.23 -24.64
CA HIS A 371 30.90 24.52 -25.58
C HIS A 371 32.14 23.65 -25.33
N PHE A 372 32.33 22.60 -26.12
CA PHE A 372 33.43 21.65 -25.97
C PHE A 372 34.69 22.12 -26.69
N SER A 373 35.69 22.56 -25.92
CA SER A 373 37.05 22.94 -26.39
C SER A 373 38.09 22.72 -25.29
N GLY A 374 39.39 22.77 -25.58
CA GLY A 374 40.46 22.84 -24.57
C GLY A 374 41.73 22.04 -24.89
N PRO A 375 42.87 22.36 -24.26
CA PRO A 375 44.20 21.91 -24.68
C PRO A 375 44.52 20.42 -24.44
N ASN A 376 43.60 19.67 -23.83
CA ASN A 376 43.83 18.29 -23.42
C ASN A 376 42.85 17.36 -24.13
N ASN A 377 43.39 16.29 -24.70
CA ASN A 377 42.60 15.15 -25.14
C ASN A 377 42.02 14.43 -23.92
N ASP A 378 40.81 13.90 -24.06
CA ASP A 378 40.22 13.05 -23.05
C ASP A 378 40.63 11.60 -23.34
N ASP A 379 41.32 10.95 -22.40
CA ASP A 379 41.74 9.55 -22.54
C ASP A 379 40.55 8.57 -22.40
N SER A 380 39.51 8.97 -21.65
CA SER A 380 38.26 8.27 -21.44
C SER A 380 37.05 9.17 -21.69
N PHE A 381 35.89 8.57 -21.95
CA PHE A 381 34.63 9.31 -22.00
C PHE A 381 34.33 9.99 -20.66
N GLN A 382 33.80 11.20 -20.74
CA GLN A 382 33.28 12.03 -19.66
C GLN A 382 31.75 12.04 -19.73
N ILE A 383 31.05 12.36 -18.64
CA ILE A 383 29.59 12.50 -18.61
C ILE A 383 29.22 13.98 -18.67
N ALA A 384 28.30 14.34 -19.56
CA ALA A 384 27.64 15.63 -19.58
C ALA A 384 26.17 15.46 -19.16
N SER A 385 25.66 16.38 -18.34
CA SER A 385 24.27 16.41 -17.86
C SER A 385 23.79 17.84 -17.80
N TYR A 386 22.62 18.11 -18.40
CA TYR A 386 22.02 19.44 -18.46
C TYR A 386 20.52 19.35 -18.17
N ASP A 387 20.06 20.12 -17.18
CA ASP A 387 18.64 20.36 -16.96
C ASP A 387 18.09 21.18 -18.14
N ILE A 388 17.19 20.57 -18.90
CA ILE A 388 16.55 21.15 -20.07
C ILE A 388 15.05 21.38 -19.86
N SER A 389 14.58 21.36 -18.60
CA SER A 389 13.16 21.52 -18.27
C SER A 389 12.56 22.83 -18.80
N ALA A 390 13.37 23.90 -18.89
CA ALA A 390 12.95 25.17 -19.49
C ALA A 390 12.71 25.12 -21.02
N TYR A 391 13.10 24.03 -21.69
CA TYR A 391 12.99 23.84 -23.13
C TYR A 391 12.02 22.70 -23.50
N ILE A 392 11.16 22.28 -22.57
CA ILE A 392 10.09 21.30 -22.82
C ILE A 392 9.11 21.85 -23.88
N SER A 393 8.91 21.07 -24.95
CA SER A 393 8.08 21.40 -26.10
C SER A 393 7.78 20.12 -26.90
N PRO A 394 6.70 20.08 -27.70
CA PRO A 394 6.52 19.02 -28.70
C PRO A 394 7.61 18.99 -29.78
N ASN A 395 8.47 20.01 -29.86
CA ASN A 395 9.55 20.10 -30.84
C ASN A 395 10.91 20.38 -30.18
N THR A 396 11.16 19.86 -28.98
CA THR A 396 12.46 20.05 -28.32
C THR A 396 13.56 19.42 -29.17
N THR A 397 14.41 20.25 -29.75
CA THR A 397 15.47 19.84 -30.68
C THR A 397 16.83 20.10 -30.07
N ILE A 398 17.69 19.09 -30.05
CA ILE A 398 19.10 19.23 -29.69
C ILE A 398 19.96 19.25 -30.94
N ARG A 399 21.08 19.99 -30.91
CA ARG A 399 22.03 20.05 -32.02
C ARG A 399 23.46 20.16 -31.53
N PHE A 400 24.35 19.44 -32.21
CA PHE A 400 25.79 19.66 -32.12
C PHE A 400 26.28 20.41 -33.36
N THR A 401 27.11 21.44 -33.19
CA THR A 401 27.64 22.26 -34.30
C THR A 401 29.15 22.44 -34.17
N THR A 402 29.92 22.09 -35.21
CA THR A 402 31.37 22.30 -35.25
C THR A 402 31.74 23.75 -35.59
N ALA A 403 32.88 24.21 -35.10
CA ALA A 403 33.36 25.56 -35.34
C ALA A 403 33.41 25.90 -36.85
N PRO A 404 33.07 27.14 -37.26
CA PRO A 404 32.89 27.48 -38.66
C PRO A 404 34.20 27.51 -39.48
N THR A 405 35.35 27.76 -38.85
CA THR A 405 36.60 28.07 -39.58
C THR A 405 37.84 27.29 -39.16
N HIS A 406 37.93 26.71 -37.95
CA HIS A 406 39.22 26.25 -37.39
C HIS A 406 39.36 24.73 -37.24
N MET A 407 38.26 23.97 -37.11
CA MET A 407 38.32 22.51 -37.00
C MET A 407 38.86 21.82 -38.27
N LYS A 408 39.83 20.93 -38.05
CA LYS A 408 40.49 20.05 -39.02
C LYS A 408 40.12 18.59 -38.74
N SER A 409 40.46 17.70 -39.67
CA SER A 409 40.24 16.24 -39.56
C SER A 409 40.87 15.53 -38.35
N ILE A 410 41.81 16.17 -37.63
CA ILE A 410 42.38 15.64 -36.39
C ILE A 410 41.55 16.03 -35.16
N ASP A 411 40.73 17.07 -35.28
CA ASP A 411 39.93 17.68 -34.22
C ASP A 411 38.56 16.99 -34.20
N LYS A 412 38.21 16.37 -33.08
CA LYS A 412 37.03 15.49 -32.95
C LYS A 412 36.37 15.64 -31.59
N LEU A 413 35.04 15.68 -31.63
CA LEU A 413 34.21 15.30 -30.49
C LEU A 413 33.63 13.91 -30.78
N TYR A 414 33.75 13.02 -29.81
CA TYR A 414 33.01 11.77 -29.79
C TYR A 414 31.85 11.91 -28.81
N VAL A 415 30.67 11.42 -29.17
CA VAL A 415 29.45 11.42 -28.33
C VAL A 415 28.88 10.00 -28.31
N ASP A 416 28.45 9.54 -27.14
CA ASP A 416 27.90 8.20 -26.93
C ASP A 416 26.78 8.21 -25.87
N ASN A 417 25.88 7.21 -25.91
CA ASN A 417 24.70 7.01 -25.06
C ASN A 417 23.97 8.31 -24.71
N LEU A 418 23.50 9.00 -25.76
CA LEU A 418 22.73 10.22 -25.59
C LEU A 418 21.30 9.86 -25.16
N LYS A 419 20.84 10.48 -24.08
CA LYS A 419 19.48 10.32 -23.59
C LYS A 419 18.89 11.61 -23.05
N ILE A 420 17.58 11.77 -23.18
CA ILE A 420 16.81 12.73 -22.39
C ILE A 420 15.95 11.90 -21.45
N ASP A 421 16.26 11.94 -20.16
CA ASP A 421 15.40 11.39 -19.11
C ASP A 421 14.39 12.48 -18.72
N TYR A 422 13.10 12.14 -18.66
CA TYR A 422 12.06 13.10 -18.30
C TYR A 422 10.96 12.45 -17.45
N MET A 423 10.32 13.29 -16.63
CA MET A 423 9.22 12.92 -15.74
C MET A 423 7.91 13.45 -16.32
N THR A 424 6.80 12.77 -16.08
CA THR A 424 5.46 13.22 -16.47
C THR A 424 4.56 13.27 -15.24
N THR A 425 3.65 14.23 -15.12
CA THR A 425 2.60 14.15 -14.10
C THR A 425 1.60 13.09 -14.54
N PRO A 426 1.37 12.01 -13.76
CA PRO A 426 0.37 11.02 -14.13
C PRO A 426 -1.04 11.62 -14.07
N GLU A 427 -1.94 11.13 -14.91
CA GLU A 427 -3.35 11.52 -14.83
C GLU A 427 -4.04 10.86 -13.62
N THR A 428 -5.14 11.46 -13.18
CA THR A 428 -6.03 10.91 -12.13
C THR A 428 -7.48 11.06 -12.54
N HIS A 429 -8.32 10.13 -12.10
CA HIS A 429 -9.72 10.06 -12.54
C HIS A 429 -10.74 10.05 -11.39
N TYR A 430 -10.33 9.69 -10.18
CA TYR A 430 -11.26 9.62 -9.05
C TYR A 430 -11.97 10.93 -8.72
N PRO A 431 -11.37 12.14 -8.85
CA PRO A 431 -12.09 13.38 -8.60
C PRO A 431 -13.18 13.62 -9.66
N THR A 432 -12.93 13.28 -10.91
CA THR A 432 -13.92 13.37 -12.00
C THR A 432 -15.02 12.33 -11.84
N LEU A 433 -14.69 11.10 -11.41
CA LEU A 433 -15.66 10.02 -11.24
C LEU A 433 -16.74 10.36 -10.19
N ILE A 434 -16.39 11.16 -9.18
CA ILE A 434 -17.33 11.69 -8.18
C ILE A 434 -17.85 13.11 -8.50
N ASN A 435 -17.58 13.65 -9.69
CA ASN A 435 -17.92 15.02 -10.11
C ASN A 435 -17.34 16.16 -9.22
N ALA A 436 -16.18 15.96 -8.59
CA ALA A 436 -15.50 17.01 -7.82
C ALA A 436 -14.87 18.09 -8.72
N ASP A 437 -14.46 17.73 -9.93
CA ASP A 437 -13.94 18.64 -10.97
C ASP A 437 -14.91 19.80 -11.26
N GLN A 438 -16.21 19.51 -11.36
CA GLN A 438 -17.25 20.54 -11.57
C GLN A 438 -17.34 21.53 -10.41
N LEU A 439 -17.03 21.09 -9.18
CA LEU A 439 -16.98 21.94 -8.01
C LEU A 439 -15.71 22.80 -7.98
N HIS A 440 -14.57 22.24 -8.39
CA HIS A 440 -13.30 22.97 -8.53
C HIS A 440 -13.45 24.13 -9.51
N ASP A 441 -14.08 23.90 -10.67
CA ASP A 441 -14.41 24.93 -11.66
C ASP A 441 -15.32 26.04 -11.08
N ALA A 442 -16.14 25.71 -10.10
CA ALA A 442 -17.01 26.65 -9.37
C ALA A 442 -16.31 27.35 -8.21
N GLY A 443 -15.03 27.07 -7.95
CA GLY A 443 -14.26 27.60 -6.82
C GLY A 443 -14.57 26.94 -5.48
N ILE A 444 -15.16 25.74 -5.49
CA ILE A 444 -15.38 24.88 -4.33
C ILE A 444 -14.31 23.78 -4.39
N ASP A 445 -13.24 23.97 -3.63
CA ASP A 445 -11.95 23.28 -3.71
C ASP A 445 -11.35 22.94 -2.33
N GLY A 446 -12.13 23.10 -1.25
CA GLY A 446 -11.73 22.86 0.14
C GLY A 446 -11.26 24.10 0.89
N SER A 447 -11.20 25.27 0.26
CA SER A 447 -10.70 26.50 0.87
C SER A 447 -11.34 26.81 2.23
N ASN A 448 -10.51 27.20 3.21
CA ASN A 448 -10.89 27.56 4.59
C ASN A 448 -11.47 26.44 5.47
N VAL A 449 -11.41 25.18 5.03
CA VAL A 449 -11.77 24.02 5.85
C VAL A 449 -10.49 23.28 6.24
N THR A 450 -10.35 22.93 7.52
CA THR A 450 -9.18 22.16 8.00
C THR A 450 -9.55 20.70 8.21
N VAL A 451 -8.77 19.83 7.60
CA VAL A 451 -8.84 18.37 7.72
C VAL A 451 -7.68 17.90 8.60
N ALA A 452 -8.01 17.07 9.59
CA ALA A 452 -7.02 16.34 10.38
C ALA A 452 -6.92 14.88 9.89
N VAL A 453 -5.71 14.40 9.62
CA VAL A 453 -5.45 13.03 9.18
C VAL A 453 -4.66 12.31 10.27
N ILE A 454 -5.22 11.25 10.85
CA ILE A 454 -4.52 10.38 11.81
C ILE A 454 -4.01 9.15 11.07
N ASP A 455 -2.70 9.04 10.89
CA ASP A 455 -2.08 8.01 10.05
C ASP A 455 -0.58 7.81 10.37
N THR A 456 0.23 7.29 9.44
CA THR A 456 1.66 6.97 9.61
C THR A 456 2.60 8.15 9.55
N GLY A 457 2.15 9.32 9.09
CA GLY A 457 2.96 10.54 9.08
C GLY A 457 2.64 11.49 7.95
N TYR A 458 3.60 12.36 7.65
CA TYR A 458 3.60 13.35 6.60
C TYR A 458 4.96 13.43 5.89
N TRP A 459 4.93 13.59 4.57
CA TRP A 459 6.09 13.86 3.73
C TRP A 459 5.91 15.23 3.07
N SER A 460 6.84 16.15 3.32
CA SER A 460 6.79 17.49 2.73
C SER A 460 6.93 17.40 1.22
N HIS A 461 5.91 17.92 0.54
CA HIS A 461 5.82 17.92 -0.91
C HIS A 461 5.13 19.22 -1.36
N PRO A 462 5.59 19.90 -2.44
CA PRO A 462 5.00 21.17 -2.87
C PRO A 462 3.50 21.13 -3.10
N SER A 463 2.98 20.00 -3.59
CA SER A 463 1.53 19.82 -3.80
C SER A 463 0.73 19.62 -2.51
N LEU A 464 1.39 19.44 -1.37
CA LEU A 464 0.79 19.28 -0.04
C LEU A 464 1.07 20.44 0.90
N ASP A 465 2.27 21.01 0.82
CA ASP A 465 2.66 22.16 1.62
C ASP A 465 1.91 23.43 1.20
N LYS A 466 1.46 23.48 -0.07
CA LYS A 466 0.80 24.63 -0.67
C LYS A 466 -0.50 24.29 -1.40
N GLY A 467 -1.46 25.19 -1.30
CA GLY A 467 -2.69 25.24 -2.08
C GLY A 467 -2.45 25.41 -3.58
N SER A 468 -3.51 25.22 -4.38
CA SER A 468 -3.51 25.63 -5.80
C SER A 468 -3.37 27.15 -5.96
N ASP A 469 -3.59 27.92 -4.89
CA ASP A 469 -3.33 29.35 -4.76
C ASP A 469 -1.90 29.71 -4.29
N ASP A 470 -0.99 28.71 -4.23
CA ASP A 470 0.39 28.80 -3.77
C ASP A 470 0.54 29.27 -2.29
N GLN A 471 -0.55 29.26 -1.51
CA GLN A 471 -0.51 29.58 -0.08
C GLN A 471 -0.17 28.36 0.78
N SER A 472 0.57 28.56 1.87
CA SER A 472 0.84 27.50 2.82
C SER A 472 -0.41 27.12 3.60
N ARG A 473 -0.66 25.82 3.75
CA ARG A 473 -1.90 25.28 4.32
C ARG A 473 -1.71 24.23 5.41
N VAL A 474 -0.47 23.80 5.66
CA VAL A 474 -0.13 22.85 6.73
C VAL A 474 -0.08 23.63 8.05
N LEU A 475 -1.06 23.40 8.92
CA LEU A 475 -1.25 24.16 10.15
C LEU A 475 -0.55 23.54 11.36
N ALA A 476 -0.46 22.20 11.40
CA ALA A 476 0.22 21.47 12.46
C ALA A 476 0.59 20.05 12.01
N LEU A 477 1.76 19.59 12.46
CA LEU A 477 2.17 18.19 12.42
C LEU A 477 2.38 17.73 13.87
N TYR A 478 1.66 16.70 14.30
CA TYR A 478 1.73 16.20 15.66
C TYR A 478 2.07 14.71 15.66
N ASN A 479 3.11 14.32 16.37
CA ASN A 479 3.49 12.94 16.55
C ASN A 479 2.88 12.43 17.85
N ALA A 480 1.78 11.68 17.72
CA ALA A 480 1.10 11.11 18.85
C ALA A 480 1.90 9.98 19.50
N ILE A 481 2.81 9.30 18.81
CA ILE A 481 3.68 8.25 19.40
C ILE A 481 4.66 8.87 20.40
N THR A 482 5.27 10.00 20.01
CA THR A 482 6.28 10.69 20.84
C THR A 482 5.71 11.82 21.71
N ASP A 483 4.43 12.17 21.53
CA ASP A 483 3.75 13.29 22.18
C ASP A 483 4.44 14.63 21.89
N GLN A 484 4.82 14.89 20.63
CA GLN A 484 5.56 16.09 20.21
C GLN A 484 4.96 16.75 18.98
N LEU A 485 5.07 18.08 18.90
CA LEU A 485 4.84 18.82 17.66
C LEU A 485 6.08 18.78 16.78
N GLU A 486 5.86 18.61 15.49
CA GLU A 486 6.91 18.54 14.48
C GLU A 486 6.87 19.71 13.51
N THR A 487 7.92 19.87 12.72
CA THR A 487 8.04 20.90 11.67
C THR A 487 7.90 20.27 10.31
N VAL A 488 7.37 21.00 9.32
CA VAL A 488 7.11 20.48 7.96
C VAL A 488 8.31 19.77 7.32
N ASP A 489 9.53 20.21 7.61
CA ASP A 489 10.75 19.61 7.05
C ASP A 489 11.12 18.21 7.63
N THR A 490 10.36 17.64 8.59
CA THR A 490 10.77 16.41 9.29
C THR A 490 10.58 15.11 8.52
N ASN A 491 9.90 15.08 7.36
CA ASN A 491 9.68 13.88 6.52
C ASN A 491 9.54 12.59 7.35
N ASN A 492 8.45 12.50 8.11
CA ASN A 492 8.27 11.50 9.17
C ASN A 492 7.37 10.32 8.75
N ASP A 493 6.86 10.31 7.51
CA ASP A 493 6.10 9.18 6.99
C ASP A 493 7.03 8.08 6.45
N GLY A 494 7.53 7.23 7.36
CA GLY A 494 8.34 6.08 6.99
C GLY A 494 7.55 4.98 6.26
N SER A 495 6.24 4.89 6.47
CA SER A 495 5.39 3.85 5.86
C SER A 495 4.96 4.23 4.44
N GLY A 496 4.59 5.50 4.22
CA GLY A 496 4.05 6.03 2.97
C GLY A 496 2.51 6.01 2.89
N HIS A 497 1.83 5.29 3.78
CA HIS A 497 0.36 5.20 3.79
C HIS A 497 -0.30 6.56 4.08
N GLY A 498 0.18 7.26 5.11
CA GLY A 498 -0.40 8.54 5.56
C GLY A 498 -0.29 9.65 4.52
N ILE A 499 0.84 9.74 3.81
CA ILE A 499 0.99 10.71 2.74
C ILE A 499 0.16 10.34 1.50
N HIS A 500 0.02 9.05 1.20
CA HIS A 500 -0.84 8.57 0.12
C HIS A 500 -2.29 9.01 0.35
N VAL A 501 -2.83 8.73 1.53
CA VAL A 501 -4.16 9.18 1.99
C VAL A 501 -4.29 10.71 1.94
N THR A 502 -3.33 11.43 2.51
CA THR A 502 -3.35 12.90 2.56
C THR A 502 -3.34 13.53 1.15
N SER A 503 -2.60 12.92 0.21
CA SER A 503 -2.52 13.40 -1.16
C SER A 503 -3.84 13.30 -1.91
N MET A 504 -4.63 12.25 -1.69
CA MET A 504 -5.94 12.10 -2.32
C MET A 504 -6.96 13.08 -1.76
N ILE A 505 -6.81 13.46 -0.49
CA ILE A 505 -7.64 14.52 0.10
C ILE A 505 -7.28 15.86 -0.55
N ALA A 506 -6.01 16.24 -0.59
CA ALA A 506 -5.65 17.65 -0.74
C ALA A 506 -4.61 17.99 -1.80
N SER A 507 -4.01 17.04 -2.53
CA SER A 507 -2.94 17.36 -3.50
C SER A 507 -3.36 18.46 -4.48
N SER A 508 -2.62 19.56 -4.53
CA SER A 508 -2.85 20.70 -5.42
C SER A 508 -2.22 20.52 -6.81
N THR A 509 -1.63 19.36 -7.09
CA THR A 509 -1.13 19.05 -8.44
C THR A 509 -2.30 19.02 -9.41
N GLU A 510 -2.19 19.79 -10.49
CA GLU A 510 -3.07 19.69 -11.65
C GLU A 510 -2.48 18.71 -12.68
N THR A 511 -3.32 17.83 -13.21
CA THR A 511 -3.00 17.00 -14.36
C THR A 511 -2.96 17.84 -15.64
N LYS A 512 -2.51 17.27 -16.75
CA LYS A 512 -2.50 17.98 -18.04
C LYS A 512 -3.91 18.29 -18.53
N ALA A 513 -4.89 17.48 -18.13
CA ALA A 513 -6.31 17.72 -18.40
C ALA A 513 -6.90 18.88 -17.58
N GLY A 514 -6.17 19.40 -16.58
CA GLY A 514 -6.63 20.45 -15.67
C GLY A 514 -7.37 19.93 -14.44
N ASN A 515 -7.39 18.62 -14.21
CA ASN A 515 -7.99 18.01 -13.03
C ASN A 515 -7.01 18.05 -11.86
N PHE A 516 -7.48 18.30 -10.64
CA PHE A 516 -6.64 18.16 -9.46
C PHE A 516 -6.43 16.69 -9.09
N HIS A 517 -5.28 16.37 -8.51
CA HIS A 517 -5.07 15.06 -7.88
C HIS A 517 -5.92 14.94 -6.60
N GLY A 518 -5.92 15.96 -5.73
CA GLY A 518 -6.74 15.95 -4.52
C GLY A 518 -8.21 16.29 -4.79
N VAL A 519 -9.12 15.71 -4.01
CA VAL A 519 -10.56 16.06 -4.05
C VAL A 519 -10.83 17.45 -3.49
N ALA A 520 -10.05 17.92 -2.51
CA ALA A 520 -10.14 19.24 -1.88
C ALA A 520 -8.77 19.94 -1.90
N PRO A 521 -8.29 20.39 -3.08
CA PRO A 521 -6.92 20.85 -3.30
C PRO A 521 -6.52 22.14 -2.55
N ASN A 522 -7.42 22.82 -1.85
CA ASN A 522 -7.16 24.00 -1.01
C ASN A 522 -7.56 23.80 0.46
N ALA A 523 -7.79 22.55 0.89
CA ALA A 523 -8.01 22.23 2.29
C ALA A 523 -6.77 22.54 3.15
N ASN A 524 -6.98 23.10 4.34
CA ASN A 524 -5.92 23.18 5.34
C ASN A 524 -5.64 21.80 5.94
N LEU A 525 -4.39 21.52 6.26
CA LEU A 525 -3.95 20.21 6.73
C LEU A 525 -3.44 20.27 8.17
N VAL A 526 -3.91 19.32 8.96
CA VAL A 526 -3.31 18.91 10.24
C VAL A 526 -3.01 17.43 10.10
N THR A 527 -1.78 17.01 10.36
CA THR A 527 -1.47 15.57 10.37
C THR A 527 -1.08 15.12 11.76
N VAL A 528 -1.50 13.91 12.09
CA VAL A 528 -1.27 13.27 13.37
C VAL A 528 -0.67 11.89 13.11
N GLN A 529 0.62 11.74 13.39
CA GLN A 529 1.29 10.45 13.30
C GLN A 529 0.94 9.60 14.53
N ALA A 530 0.16 8.53 14.34
CA ALA A 530 -0.20 7.57 15.37
C ALA A 530 0.23 6.13 15.04
N PHE A 531 0.80 5.93 13.85
CA PHE A 531 1.30 4.66 13.36
C PHE A 531 2.78 4.81 12.96
N ASP A 532 3.55 3.74 13.12
CA ASP A 532 4.99 3.72 12.82
C ASP A 532 5.28 3.44 11.33
N GLU A 533 6.56 3.28 10.99
CA GLU A 533 7.02 2.99 9.63
C GLU A 533 6.53 1.65 9.06
N ASN A 534 6.07 0.73 9.91
CA ASN A 534 5.47 -0.55 9.52
C ASN A 534 3.93 -0.47 9.51
N GLY A 535 3.36 0.71 9.69
CA GLY A 535 1.91 0.88 9.77
C GLY A 535 1.28 0.32 11.05
N ALA A 536 2.08 -0.02 12.06
CA ALA A 536 1.60 -0.50 13.35
C ALA A 536 1.29 0.68 14.28
N GLY A 537 0.21 0.58 15.04
CA GLY A 537 -0.20 1.60 15.99
C GLY A 537 -0.80 1.00 17.25
N SER A 538 -0.97 1.84 18.27
CA SER A 538 -1.65 1.46 19.51
C SER A 538 -2.91 2.29 19.75
N TYR A 539 -3.92 1.70 20.40
CA TYR A 539 -5.13 2.43 20.79
C TYR A 539 -4.77 3.69 21.59
N LEU A 540 -3.75 3.61 22.44
CA LEU A 540 -3.28 4.74 23.24
C LEU A 540 -2.81 5.93 22.40
N ASP A 541 -2.03 5.68 21.34
CA ASP A 541 -1.51 6.74 20.47
C ASP A 541 -2.61 7.34 19.60
N VAL A 542 -3.50 6.51 19.06
CA VAL A 542 -4.65 6.97 18.27
C VAL A 542 -5.59 7.82 19.14
N ILE A 543 -5.93 7.36 20.35
CA ILE A 543 -6.79 8.13 21.27
C ILE A 543 -6.09 9.43 21.68
N ARG A 544 -4.77 9.43 21.92
CA ARG A 544 -4.01 10.67 22.19
C ARG A 544 -4.07 11.62 20.99
N GLY A 545 -4.01 11.10 19.76
CA GLY A 545 -4.18 11.87 18.53
C GLY A 545 -5.55 12.54 18.44
N ILE A 546 -6.63 11.79 18.69
CA ILE A 546 -8.00 12.33 18.70
C ILE A 546 -8.17 13.36 19.83
N ASP A 547 -7.65 13.10 21.02
CA ASP A 547 -7.66 14.03 22.16
C ASP A 547 -6.99 15.37 21.79
N TRP A 548 -5.81 15.30 21.15
CA TRP A 548 -5.10 16.48 20.68
C TRP A 548 -5.90 17.24 19.61
N ILE A 549 -6.50 16.54 18.65
CA ILE A 549 -7.34 17.17 17.62
C ILE A 549 -8.52 17.91 18.24
N VAL A 550 -9.27 17.27 19.15
CA VAL A 550 -10.41 17.89 19.82
C VAL A 550 -9.98 19.11 20.64
N ALA A 551 -8.86 19.02 21.35
CA ALA A 551 -8.30 20.11 22.14
C ALA A 551 -7.85 21.30 21.28
N ASN A 552 -7.43 21.07 20.03
CA ASN A 552 -6.92 22.10 19.11
C ASN A 552 -7.91 22.46 17.99
N LYS A 553 -9.14 21.92 18.00
CA LYS A 553 -10.12 22.12 16.93
C LYS A 553 -10.39 23.60 16.65
N ASP A 554 -10.51 24.41 17.70
CA ASP A 554 -10.83 25.84 17.57
C ASP A 554 -9.59 26.66 17.16
N VAL A 555 -8.39 26.19 17.50
CA VAL A 555 -7.12 26.84 17.16
C VAL A 555 -6.82 26.71 15.68
N HIS A 556 -7.05 25.52 15.12
CA HIS A 556 -6.76 25.21 13.72
C HIS A 556 -8.02 25.15 12.84
N ASN A 557 -9.21 25.45 13.37
CA ASN A 557 -10.49 25.31 12.68
C ASN A 557 -10.69 23.89 12.09
N ILE A 558 -10.33 22.85 12.85
CA ILE A 558 -10.47 21.45 12.43
C ILE A 558 -11.95 21.11 12.37
N ARG A 559 -12.41 20.73 11.17
CA ARG A 559 -13.81 20.39 10.91
C ARG A 559 -14.01 18.92 10.54
N VAL A 560 -12.97 18.27 10.03
CA VAL A 560 -13.02 16.89 9.52
C VAL A 560 -11.84 16.11 10.07
N VAL A 561 -12.07 14.84 10.44
CA VAL A 561 -11.04 13.88 10.81
C VAL A 561 -11.15 12.65 9.93
N ASN A 562 -10.03 12.28 9.30
CA ASN A 562 -9.88 11.08 8.49
C ASN A 562 -9.20 9.97 9.31
N LEU A 563 -9.86 8.81 9.41
CA LEU A 563 -9.38 7.61 10.11
C LEU A 563 -9.30 6.43 9.12
N SER A 564 -8.20 6.38 8.36
CA SER A 564 -7.94 5.36 7.33
C SER A 564 -7.27 4.11 7.90
N PHE A 565 -7.80 3.58 9.00
CA PHE A 565 -7.31 2.36 9.66
C PHE A 565 -8.48 1.58 10.25
N SER A 566 -8.23 0.32 10.61
CA SER A 566 -9.26 -0.54 11.17
C SER A 566 -8.66 -1.57 12.13
N ALA A 567 -9.40 -1.90 13.19
CA ALA A 567 -9.13 -3.02 14.08
C ALA A 567 -10.32 -3.98 14.16
N THR A 568 -10.08 -5.24 14.56
CA THR A 568 -11.18 -6.17 14.88
C THR A 568 -11.96 -5.65 16.09
N PRO A 569 -13.29 -5.56 16.07
CA PRO A 569 -14.07 -5.31 17.27
C PRO A 569 -13.78 -6.39 18.33
N GLN A 570 -13.58 -5.98 19.59
CA GLN A 570 -13.30 -6.86 20.75
C GLN A 570 -14.29 -6.68 21.89
N SER A 571 -15.13 -5.67 21.79
CA SER A 571 -16.17 -5.29 22.74
C SER A 571 -17.28 -4.60 21.97
N TYR A 572 -18.39 -4.32 22.67
CA TYR A 572 -19.42 -3.47 22.11
C TYR A 572 -18.86 -2.07 21.82
N TYR A 573 -19.44 -1.37 20.83
CA TYR A 573 -18.94 -0.05 20.44
C TYR A 573 -18.93 0.96 21.59
N TRP A 574 -19.85 0.86 22.55
CA TRP A 574 -19.92 1.75 23.71
C TRP A 574 -18.89 1.42 24.80
N ASP A 575 -18.33 0.20 24.81
CA ASP A 575 -17.31 -0.24 25.77
C ASP A 575 -15.87 -0.08 25.22
N ASP A 576 -15.72 0.06 23.90
CA ASP A 576 -14.43 0.26 23.25
C ASP A 576 -13.92 1.70 23.47
N PRO A 577 -12.73 1.90 24.07
CA PRO A 577 -12.23 3.23 24.41
C PRO A 577 -11.86 4.09 23.19
N LEU A 578 -11.48 3.47 22.07
CA LEU A 578 -11.23 4.19 20.81
C LEU A 578 -12.56 4.70 20.23
N ASN A 579 -13.60 3.87 20.23
CA ASN A 579 -14.93 4.28 19.80
C ASN A 579 -15.52 5.39 20.68
N GLN A 580 -15.30 5.35 21.99
CA GLN A 580 -15.70 6.44 22.88
C GLN A 580 -14.97 7.74 22.52
N ALA A 581 -13.67 7.71 22.20
CA ALA A 581 -12.93 8.89 21.77
C ALA A 581 -13.48 9.44 20.44
N VAL A 582 -13.81 8.57 19.49
CA VAL A 582 -14.44 8.94 18.22
C VAL A 582 -15.83 9.56 18.41
N MET A 583 -16.66 9.00 19.29
CA MET A 583 -17.96 9.57 19.65
C MET A 583 -17.81 10.96 20.29
N GLN A 584 -16.80 11.17 21.13
CA GLN A 584 -16.51 12.49 21.70
C GLN A 584 -16.08 13.51 20.63
N ALA A 585 -15.30 13.09 19.62
CA ALA A 585 -14.94 13.96 18.49
C ALA A 585 -16.18 14.36 17.67
N TRP A 586 -17.07 13.40 17.37
CA TRP A 586 -18.36 13.67 16.72
C TRP A 586 -19.21 14.67 17.52
N GLN A 587 -19.36 14.42 18.83
CA GLN A 587 -20.10 15.28 19.75
C GLN A 587 -19.49 16.69 19.87
N ALA A 588 -18.18 16.84 19.63
CA ALA A 588 -17.49 18.12 19.59
C ALA A 588 -17.72 18.91 18.28
N GLY A 589 -18.49 18.37 17.34
CA GLY A 589 -18.83 19.01 16.07
C GLY A 589 -17.83 18.77 14.94
N ILE A 590 -16.95 17.78 15.08
CA ILE A 590 -16.00 17.36 14.06
C ILE A 590 -16.62 16.21 13.27
N VAL A 591 -16.62 16.30 11.94
CA VAL A 591 -17.06 15.20 11.08
C VAL A 591 -15.98 14.13 11.08
N VAL A 592 -16.32 12.91 11.49
CA VAL A 592 -15.40 11.77 11.47
C VAL A 592 -15.75 10.86 10.31
N VAL A 593 -14.74 10.58 9.47
CA VAL A 593 -14.82 9.67 8.32
C VAL A 593 -13.85 8.52 8.58
N ALA A 594 -14.35 7.28 8.62
CA ALA A 594 -13.58 6.09 8.95
C ALA A 594 -13.71 5.01 7.87
N ALA A 595 -12.63 4.25 7.68
CA ALA A 595 -12.62 3.10 6.79
C ALA A 595 -13.51 1.98 7.33
N ALA A 596 -14.21 1.28 6.43
CA ALA A 596 -14.96 0.07 6.77
C ALA A 596 -14.06 -1.09 7.19
N GLY A 597 -12.87 -1.18 6.58
CA GLY A 597 -11.93 -2.29 6.70
C GLY A 597 -11.76 -3.07 5.38
N ASN A 598 -10.71 -3.88 5.32
CA ASN A 598 -10.33 -4.64 4.12
C ASN A 598 -10.49 -6.17 4.33
N ARG A 599 -11.49 -6.59 5.12
CA ARG A 599 -11.72 -8.01 5.46
C ARG A 599 -13.00 -8.57 4.87
N GLY A 600 -13.59 -7.86 3.93
CA GLY A 600 -14.79 -8.29 3.21
C GLY A 600 -14.50 -9.38 2.17
N PRO A 601 -15.51 -9.73 1.35
CA PRO A 601 -16.83 -9.09 1.25
C PRO A 601 -17.87 -9.72 2.20
N ASP A 602 -17.45 -10.66 3.04
CA ASP A 602 -18.31 -11.37 3.98
C ASP A 602 -18.91 -10.42 5.02
N ALA A 603 -20.13 -10.75 5.48
CA ALA A 603 -20.81 -9.98 6.52
C ALA A 603 -20.05 -9.99 7.85
N MET A 604 -20.34 -9.01 8.72
CA MET A 604 -19.73 -8.85 10.05
C MET A 604 -18.22 -8.55 10.03
N THR A 605 -17.75 -7.88 8.98
CA THR A 605 -16.33 -7.57 8.79
C THR A 605 -16.00 -6.08 8.99
N ILE A 606 -16.99 -5.26 9.37
CA ILE A 606 -16.80 -3.85 9.73
C ILE A 606 -15.94 -3.74 10.99
N GLY A 607 -14.84 -2.99 10.89
CA GLY A 607 -13.89 -2.81 11.98
C GLY A 607 -14.15 -1.62 12.89
N VAL A 608 -13.28 -1.44 13.88
CA VAL A 608 -13.18 -0.26 14.74
C VAL A 608 -12.25 0.76 14.09
N PRO A 609 -12.62 2.04 13.94
CA PRO A 609 -13.82 2.68 14.50
C PRO A 609 -15.03 2.74 13.55
N GLY A 610 -14.97 2.10 12.38
CA GLY A 610 -16.07 2.06 11.40
C GLY A 610 -17.40 1.50 11.95
N ASN A 611 -17.36 0.76 13.07
CA ASN A 611 -18.54 0.24 13.75
C ASN A 611 -19.29 1.26 14.62
N VAL A 612 -18.77 2.48 14.82
CA VAL A 612 -19.49 3.53 15.57
C VAL A 612 -20.75 3.96 14.80
N PRO A 613 -21.95 3.91 15.42
CA PRO A 613 -23.21 4.16 14.69
C PRO A 613 -23.35 5.60 14.17
N TYR A 614 -22.74 6.56 14.86
CA TYR A 614 -22.90 7.98 14.56
C TYR A 614 -22.14 8.45 13.32
N ILE A 615 -20.92 7.92 13.10
CA ILE A 615 -19.95 8.48 12.14
C ILE A 615 -20.22 8.05 10.70
N ILE A 616 -19.42 8.56 9.76
CA ILE A 616 -19.43 8.14 8.35
C ILE A 616 -18.41 7.00 8.19
N THR A 617 -18.89 5.81 7.81
CA THR A 617 -18.06 4.65 7.49
C THR A 617 -18.08 4.39 5.99
N VAL A 618 -16.91 4.20 5.39
CA VAL A 618 -16.73 4.19 3.94
C VAL A 618 -16.19 2.84 3.46
N GLY A 619 -16.94 2.17 2.57
CA GLY A 619 -16.46 1.02 1.80
C GLY A 619 -15.82 1.43 0.48
N ALA A 620 -15.23 0.49 -0.24
CA ALA A 620 -14.47 0.75 -1.47
C ALA A 620 -15.15 0.16 -2.71
N MET A 621 -15.09 0.90 -3.82
CA MET A 621 -15.38 0.43 -5.17
C MET A 621 -14.15 0.57 -6.07
N SER A 622 -14.14 -0.20 -7.15
CA SER A 622 -13.13 -0.21 -8.21
C SER A 622 -13.77 0.17 -9.55
N ASP A 623 -13.09 1.03 -10.32
CA ASP A 623 -13.50 1.41 -11.67
C ASP A 623 -13.04 0.39 -12.73
N ASN A 624 -12.50 -0.74 -12.28
CA ASN A 624 -11.99 -1.83 -13.12
C ASN A 624 -10.95 -1.37 -14.17
N TYR A 625 -10.15 -0.35 -13.86
CA TYR A 625 -9.23 0.34 -14.78
C TYR A 625 -9.92 1.02 -15.99
N THR A 626 -11.24 1.21 -15.94
CA THR A 626 -12.02 1.88 -16.99
C THR A 626 -12.75 3.12 -16.45
N PRO A 627 -12.00 4.19 -16.08
CA PRO A 627 -12.58 5.40 -15.47
C PRO A 627 -13.62 6.16 -16.33
N ALA A 628 -13.77 5.78 -17.60
CA ALA A 628 -14.75 6.36 -18.52
C ALA A 628 -15.99 5.47 -18.74
N ASP A 629 -16.04 4.27 -18.16
CA ASP A 629 -17.11 3.30 -18.33
C ASP A 629 -17.63 2.78 -16.97
N GLY A 630 -18.47 3.58 -16.31
CA GLY A 630 -19.07 3.17 -15.03
C GLY A 630 -20.05 1.98 -15.11
N THR A 631 -20.18 1.31 -16.25
CA THR A 631 -21.04 0.11 -16.38
C THR A 631 -20.37 -1.17 -15.92
N ASP A 632 -19.04 -1.17 -15.74
CA ASP A 632 -18.28 -2.28 -15.19
C ASP A 632 -17.68 -1.99 -13.80
N ASP A 633 -18.01 -0.83 -13.21
CA ASP A 633 -17.69 -0.49 -11.83
C ASP A 633 -18.22 -1.58 -10.88
N VAL A 634 -17.36 -2.03 -9.96
CA VAL A 634 -17.68 -3.07 -8.99
C VAL A 634 -17.35 -2.66 -7.57
N LEU A 635 -18.08 -3.22 -6.61
CA LEU A 635 -17.65 -3.19 -5.22
C LEU A 635 -16.32 -3.94 -5.09
N ALA A 636 -15.33 -3.33 -4.43
CA ALA A 636 -14.02 -3.94 -4.25
C ALA A 636 -14.15 -5.22 -3.41
N SER A 637 -13.50 -6.29 -3.83
CA SER A 637 -13.62 -7.60 -3.19
C SER A 637 -13.18 -7.60 -1.73
N PHE A 638 -12.19 -6.77 -1.36
CA PHE A 638 -11.72 -6.63 0.02
C PHE A 638 -12.64 -5.78 0.92
N SER A 639 -13.59 -5.01 0.36
CA SER A 639 -14.34 -4.01 1.13
C SER A 639 -15.19 -4.67 2.22
N SER A 640 -14.89 -4.38 3.49
CA SER A 640 -15.63 -4.89 4.63
C SER A 640 -17.13 -4.55 4.54
N ALA A 641 -17.96 -5.50 4.97
CA ALA A 641 -19.40 -5.44 4.89
C ALA A 641 -20.05 -5.68 6.26
N GLY A 642 -21.18 -5.01 6.47
CA GLY A 642 -21.98 -5.11 7.68
C GLY A 642 -22.83 -6.39 7.75
N PRO A 643 -23.76 -6.47 8.71
CA PRO A 643 -23.96 -5.47 9.77
C PRO A 643 -22.81 -5.42 10.78
N THR A 644 -22.85 -4.46 11.71
CA THR A 644 -21.98 -4.48 12.90
C THR A 644 -22.46 -5.55 13.91
N VAL A 645 -21.65 -5.81 14.94
CA VAL A 645 -22.03 -6.71 16.06
C VAL A 645 -23.33 -6.30 16.73
N GLU A 646 -23.59 -4.99 16.83
CA GLU A 646 -24.80 -4.42 17.42
C GLU A 646 -25.95 -4.26 16.42
N GLY A 647 -25.80 -4.77 15.19
CA GLY A 647 -26.86 -4.81 14.18
C GLY A 647 -27.03 -3.52 13.37
N PHE A 648 -26.07 -2.60 13.39
CA PHE A 648 -26.13 -1.40 12.54
C PHE A 648 -25.80 -1.73 11.08
N ILE A 649 -26.46 -1.03 10.16
CA ILE A 649 -26.16 -1.09 8.72
C ILE A 649 -24.91 -0.25 8.49
N LYS A 650 -23.86 -0.89 7.97
CA LYS A 650 -22.56 -0.31 7.64
C LYS A 650 -22.01 -1.05 6.40
N PRO A 651 -21.18 -0.42 5.56
CA PRO A 651 -20.81 1.01 5.59
C PRO A 651 -22.02 1.91 5.26
N GLU A 652 -21.92 3.23 5.51
CA GLU A 652 -22.97 4.15 5.09
C GLU A 652 -22.95 4.43 3.60
N ILE A 653 -21.77 4.45 3.00
CA ILE A 653 -21.53 4.75 1.59
C ILE A 653 -20.30 4.00 1.10
N VAL A 654 -20.11 3.95 -0.21
CA VAL A 654 -18.87 3.53 -0.85
C VAL A 654 -18.26 4.67 -1.65
N ALA A 655 -16.95 4.64 -1.87
CA ALA A 655 -16.24 5.60 -2.70
C ALA A 655 -15.08 4.91 -3.46
N PRO A 656 -14.50 5.56 -4.47
CA PRO A 656 -13.35 5.04 -5.20
C PRO A 656 -12.20 4.67 -4.26
N GLY A 657 -11.81 3.40 -4.28
CA GLY A 657 -10.78 2.84 -3.42
C GLY A 657 -9.92 1.78 -4.11
N GLY A 658 -10.25 1.36 -5.33
CA GLY A 658 -9.38 0.52 -6.18
C GLY A 658 -8.42 1.37 -7.01
N HIS A 659 -7.17 0.92 -7.14
CA HIS A 659 -6.15 1.44 -8.07
C HIS A 659 -5.84 2.93 -7.93
N MET A 660 -5.85 3.42 -6.70
CA MET A 660 -5.84 4.85 -6.43
C MET A 660 -4.42 5.40 -6.49
N LEU A 661 -4.23 6.39 -7.34
CA LEU A 661 -2.97 7.12 -7.46
C LEU A 661 -2.85 8.17 -6.35
N GLY A 662 -1.77 8.10 -5.59
CA GLY A 662 -1.43 9.04 -4.53
C GLY A 662 0.08 9.28 -4.45
N LEU A 663 0.50 10.23 -3.62
CA LEU A 663 1.91 10.47 -3.36
C LEU A 663 2.50 9.37 -2.48
N MET A 664 3.72 8.93 -2.78
CA MET A 664 4.51 8.07 -1.91
C MET A 664 6.00 8.21 -2.28
N PRO A 665 6.88 8.51 -1.30
CA PRO A 665 8.30 8.62 -1.58
C PRO A 665 8.93 7.22 -1.78
N LEU A 666 9.94 7.13 -2.64
CA LEU A 666 10.60 5.86 -2.99
C LEU A 666 11.18 5.08 -1.80
N ASN A 667 11.50 5.78 -0.70
CA ASN A 667 12.06 5.19 0.51
C ASN A 667 10.99 4.87 1.57
N ALA A 668 9.70 5.00 1.26
CA ALA A 668 8.63 4.51 2.13
C ALA A 668 8.64 2.97 2.18
N THR A 669 8.27 2.38 3.32
CA THR A 669 8.21 0.93 3.50
C THR A 669 7.32 0.27 2.44
N ILE A 670 6.12 0.83 2.17
CA ILE A 670 5.19 0.28 1.16
C ILE A 670 5.78 0.38 -0.25
N ALA A 671 6.42 1.50 -0.60
CA ALA A 671 7.07 1.67 -1.90
C ALA A 671 8.24 0.69 -2.10
N GLN A 672 8.95 0.35 -1.02
CA GLN A 672 10.06 -0.61 -1.06
C GLN A 672 9.59 -2.06 -1.10
N SER A 673 8.46 -2.39 -0.47
CA SER A 673 7.87 -3.74 -0.52
C SER A 673 7.10 -4.01 -1.81
N HIS A 674 6.54 -2.96 -2.43
CA HIS A 674 5.69 -3.05 -3.62
C HIS A 674 6.15 -2.12 -4.78
N PRO A 675 7.43 -2.15 -5.20
CA PRO A 675 7.97 -1.23 -6.19
C PRO A 675 7.28 -1.32 -7.56
N GLU A 676 6.61 -2.43 -7.87
CA GLU A 676 5.82 -2.64 -9.08
C GLU A 676 4.63 -1.68 -9.24
N PHE A 677 4.17 -1.07 -8.14
CA PHE A 677 3.09 -0.08 -8.15
C PHE A 677 3.60 1.36 -8.00
N GLN A 678 4.91 1.55 -7.90
CA GLN A 678 5.53 2.87 -7.97
C GLN A 678 5.54 3.35 -9.43
N GLN A 679 4.84 4.46 -9.68
CA GLN A 679 4.74 5.04 -11.02
C GLN A 679 5.94 5.90 -11.37
N ASP A 680 6.47 6.65 -10.39
CA ASP A 680 7.62 7.54 -10.57
C ASP A 680 8.32 7.85 -9.24
N ALA A 681 9.06 8.96 -9.11
CA ALA A 681 9.74 9.31 -7.85
C ALA A 681 8.81 9.76 -6.71
N SER A 682 7.54 10.02 -6.99
CA SER A 682 6.60 10.66 -6.08
C SER A 682 5.21 10.05 -6.08
N TYR A 683 4.83 9.24 -7.08
CA TYR A 683 3.51 8.65 -7.20
C TYR A 683 3.50 7.13 -7.12
N PHE A 684 2.46 6.61 -6.46
CA PHE A 684 2.26 5.20 -6.21
C PHE A 684 0.78 4.84 -6.27
N THR A 685 0.47 3.67 -6.82
CA THR A 685 -0.90 3.15 -6.96
C THR A 685 -1.19 2.16 -5.83
N MET A 686 -2.26 2.41 -5.06
CA MET A 686 -2.66 1.52 -3.97
C MET A 686 -4.18 1.37 -3.92
N SER A 687 -4.65 0.22 -3.41
CA SER A 687 -6.06 -0.06 -3.20
C SER A 687 -6.39 -0.12 -1.70
N GLY A 688 -7.62 0.20 -1.32
CA GLY A 688 -8.09 0.04 0.07
C GLY A 688 -9.31 0.89 0.42
N THR A 689 -10.01 0.51 1.49
CA THR A 689 -11.03 1.39 2.12
C THR A 689 -10.39 2.64 2.74
N SER A 690 -9.09 2.62 3.02
CA SER A 690 -8.28 3.80 3.38
C SER A 690 -8.35 4.91 2.32
N GLN A 691 -8.24 4.53 1.05
CA GLN A 691 -8.30 5.42 -0.11
C GLN A 691 -9.72 5.96 -0.31
N ALA A 692 -10.73 5.10 -0.21
CA ALA A 692 -12.14 5.50 -0.28
C ALA A 692 -12.52 6.51 0.82
N THR A 693 -11.98 6.32 2.03
CA THR A 693 -12.12 7.24 3.17
C THR A 693 -11.50 8.60 2.85
N ALA A 694 -10.32 8.62 2.24
CA ALA A 694 -9.65 9.85 1.80
C ALA A 694 -10.50 10.64 0.77
N VAL A 695 -11.04 9.95 -0.25
CA VAL A 695 -11.93 10.56 -1.25
C VAL A 695 -13.15 11.18 -0.56
N THR A 696 -13.79 10.43 0.33
CA THR A 696 -14.97 10.89 1.08
C THR A 696 -14.65 12.07 1.99
N THR A 697 -13.50 12.06 2.66
CA THR A 697 -13.02 13.19 3.48
C THR A 697 -12.88 14.44 2.62
N GLY A 698 -12.39 14.31 1.39
CA GLY A 698 -12.38 15.39 0.40
C GLY A 698 -13.79 15.93 0.11
N ILE A 699 -14.76 15.05 -0.19
CA ILE A 699 -16.16 15.44 -0.43
C ILE A 699 -16.74 16.20 0.77
N VAL A 700 -16.55 15.67 1.98
CA VAL A 700 -16.99 16.31 3.22
C VAL A 700 -16.40 17.72 3.38
N THR A 701 -15.15 17.89 2.98
CA THR A 701 -14.46 19.19 3.00
C THR A 701 -15.09 20.18 2.03
N LEU A 702 -15.46 19.73 0.82
CA LEU A 702 -16.17 20.55 -0.17
C LEU A 702 -17.57 20.95 0.33
N ILE A 703 -18.31 20.04 0.96
CA ILE A 703 -19.62 20.32 1.59
C ILE A 703 -19.48 21.43 2.63
N LEU A 704 -18.46 21.35 3.49
CA LEU A 704 -18.24 22.31 4.57
C LEU A 704 -17.70 23.67 4.09
N GLN A 705 -17.03 23.72 2.94
CA GLN A 705 -16.71 25.00 2.30
C GLN A 705 -17.99 25.68 1.79
N ALA A 706 -18.86 24.91 1.12
CA ALA A 706 -20.11 25.43 0.57
C ALA A 706 -21.09 25.89 1.66
N ASP A 707 -21.16 25.17 2.77
CA ASP A 707 -21.98 25.52 3.94
C ASP A 707 -21.24 25.22 5.26
N PRO A 708 -20.50 26.20 5.80
CA PRO A 708 -19.71 26.00 7.02
C PRO A 708 -20.58 25.85 8.28
N THR A 709 -21.89 26.07 8.20
CA THR A 709 -22.81 26.01 9.35
C THR A 709 -23.31 24.61 9.67
N LEU A 710 -23.03 23.64 8.79
CA LEU A 710 -23.53 22.28 8.94
C LEU A 710 -22.94 21.56 10.14
N THR A 711 -23.80 20.78 10.79
CA THR A 711 -23.41 19.81 11.82
C THR A 711 -22.90 18.51 11.19
N PRO A 712 -22.17 17.65 11.94
CA PRO A 712 -21.79 16.34 11.44
C PRO A 712 -22.95 15.48 10.92
N ASP A 713 -24.11 15.51 11.60
CA ASP A 713 -25.32 14.81 11.16
C ASP A 713 -25.87 15.37 9.84
N ASP A 714 -25.84 16.69 9.64
CA ASP A 714 -26.28 17.29 8.37
C ASP A 714 -25.36 16.89 7.21
N VAL A 715 -24.04 16.86 7.44
CA VAL A 715 -23.07 16.42 6.43
C VAL A 715 -23.28 14.96 6.07
N LYS A 716 -23.38 14.07 7.07
CA LYS A 716 -23.65 12.64 6.86
C LYS A 716 -24.97 12.42 6.11
N CYS A 717 -26.01 13.17 6.49
CA CYS A 717 -27.31 13.11 5.82
C CYS A 717 -27.24 13.55 4.35
N ARG A 718 -26.56 14.66 4.04
CA ARG A 718 -26.39 15.12 2.65
C ARG A 718 -25.67 14.10 1.80
N LEU A 719 -24.56 13.56 2.33
CA LEU A 719 -23.73 12.57 1.65
C LEU A 719 -24.50 11.28 1.33
N MET A 720 -25.24 10.75 2.31
CA MET A 720 -26.04 9.54 2.11
C MET A 720 -27.25 9.78 1.20
N ALA A 721 -27.92 10.91 1.33
CA ALA A 721 -29.12 11.22 0.53
C ALA A 721 -28.80 11.48 -0.94
N SER A 722 -27.56 11.86 -1.27
CA SER A 722 -27.10 12.12 -2.63
C SER A 722 -26.29 10.98 -3.24
N ALA A 723 -26.04 9.89 -2.50
CA ALA A 723 -25.28 8.75 -2.99
C ALA A 723 -26.03 8.03 -4.12
N HIS A 724 -25.28 7.45 -5.05
CA HIS A 724 -25.84 6.74 -6.22
C HIS A 724 -25.78 5.23 -5.96
N PRO A 725 -26.90 4.56 -5.66
CA PRO A 725 -26.90 3.13 -5.41
C PRO A 725 -26.60 2.36 -6.70
N ALA A 726 -25.76 1.34 -6.58
CA ALA A 726 -25.52 0.39 -7.66
C ALA A 726 -26.78 -0.45 -7.88
N VAL A 727 -27.32 -0.39 -9.10
CA VAL A 727 -28.51 -1.12 -9.52
C VAL A 727 -28.24 -1.94 -10.78
N ASP A 728 -28.91 -3.09 -10.90
CA ASP A 728 -28.93 -3.89 -12.10
C ASP A 728 -29.89 -3.34 -13.18
N ASP A 729 -29.89 -4.02 -14.34
CA ASP A 729 -30.70 -3.69 -15.52
C ASP A 729 -32.21 -3.54 -15.29
N THR A 730 -32.73 -4.05 -14.17
CA THR A 730 -34.16 -3.95 -13.84
C THR A 730 -34.46 -2.87 -12.79
N GLY A 731 -33.43 -2.16 -12.31
CA GLY A 731 -33.52 -1.11 -11.31
C GLY A 731 -33.41 -1.61 -9.87
N ASN A 732 -32.78 -2.77 -9.64
CA ASN A 732 -32.69 -3.39 -8.32
C ASN A 732 -31.28 -3.38 -7.79
N LEU A 733 -31.12 -3.28 -6.46
CA LEU A 733 -29.81 -3.15 -5.87
C LEU A 733 -28.90 -4.31 -6.31
N ALA A 734 -27.81 -3.96 -6.98
CA ALA A 734 -26.82 -4.93 -7.44
C ALA A 734 -26.01 -5.51 -6.27
N TYR A 735 -25.88 -4.74 -5.20
CA TYR A 735 -25.22 -5.13 -3.95
C TYR A 735 -26.14 -4.93 -2.75
N SER A 736 -25.93 -5.72 -1.69
CA SER A 736 -26.67 -5.54 -0.44
C SER A 736 -26.38 -4.16 0.16
N ILE A 737 -27.37 -3.59 0.86
CA ILE A 737 -27.17 -2.38 1.68
C ILE A 737 -26.10 -2.57 2.77
N PHE A 738 -25.81 -3.81 3.19
CA PHE A 738 -24.70 -4.13 4.09
C PHE A 738 -23.33 -4.05 3.40
N GLN A 739 -23.29 -3.93 2.08
CA GLN A 739 -22.08 -3.84 1.29
C GLN A 739 -21.90 -2.43 0.71
N GLN A 740 -22.92 -1.88 0.07
CA GLN A 740 -22.84 -0.58 -0.59
C GLN A 740 -23.39 0.60 0.24
N GLY A 741 -24.09 0.33 1.34
CA GLY A 741 -24.79 1.37 2.10
C GLY A 741 -25.82 2.10 1.23
N ALA A 742 -25.76 3.43 1.22
CA ALA A 742 -26.58 4.29 0.37
C ALA A 742 -26.11 4.36 -1.10
N GLY A 743 -24.92 3.81 -1.42
CA GLY A 743 -24.33 3.81 -2.76
C GLY A 743 -23.00 4.55 -2.85
N VAL A 744 -22.56 4.79 -4.09
CA VAL A 744 -21.32 5.51 -4.41
C VAL A 744 -21.49 7.00 -4.12
N ALA A 745 -20.53 7.59 -3.40
CA ALA A 745 -20.53 9.01 -3.09
C ALA A 745 -20.36 9.88 -4.34
N ASN A 746 -21.15 10.95 -4.45
CA ASN A 746 -21.02 11.96 -5.49
C ASN A 746 -20.81 13.34 -4.87
N ALA A 747 -19.69 14.00 -5.17
CA ALA A 747 -19.30 15.27 -4.58
C ALA A 747 -20.27 16.39 -4.96
N TYR A 748 -20.56 16.51 -6.26
CA TYR A 748 -21.41 17.57 -6.79
C TYR A 748 -22.82 17.51 -6.19
N ASP A 749 -23.43 16.32 -6.17
CA ASP A 749 -24.77 16.15 -5.64
C ASP A 749 -24.82 16.33 -4.11
N ALA A 750 -23.78 15.90 -3.38
CA ALA A 750 -23.72 16.07 -1.93
C ALA A 750 -23.61 17.54 -1.52
N VAL A 751 -22.80 18.33 -2.24
CA VAL A 751 -22.66 19.78 -2.00
C VAL A 751 -23.98 20.52 -2.26
N HIS A 752 -24.72 20.13 -3.30
CA HIS A 752 -26.00 20.75 -3.66
C HIS A 752 -27.21 20.17 -2.91
N SER A 753 -27.03 19.06 -2.19
CA SER A 753 -28.09 18.47 -1.36
C SER A 753 -28.50 19.41 -0.24
N THR A 754 -29.81 19.48 0.01
CA THR A 754 -30.39 20.22 1.13
C THR A 754 -30.96 19.28 2.21
N ALA A 755 -30.61 18.00 2.15
CA ALA A 755 -31.07 17.02 3.13
C ALA A 755 -30.53 17.36 4.52
N SER A 756 -31.36 17.18 5.53
CA SER A 756 -31.03 17.42 6.94
C SER A 756 -31.91 16.53 7.82
N SER A 757 -31.47 16.28 9.07
CA SER A 757 -32.25 15.51 10.05
C SER A 757 -32.67 14.12 9.54
N CYS A 758 -31.81 13.50 8.73
CA CYS A 758 -32.07 12.18 8.16
C CYS A 758 -31.06 11.13 8.63
N VAL A 759 -30.31 11.36 9.70
CA VAL A 759 -29.39 10.35 10.23
C VAL A 759 -29.45 10.37 11.73
N ASN A 760 -28.97 9.29 12.37
CA ASN A 760 -28.87 9.16 13.82
C ASN A 760 -30.20 9.42 14.56
N GLN A 761 -31.33 9.19 13.89
CA GLN A 761 -32.66 9.39 14.46
C GLN A 761 -32.91 8.41 15.60
N GLY A 762 -33.33 8.93 16.75
CA GLY A 762 -33.54 8.13 17.96
C GLY A 762 -32.27 7.77 18.73
N LEU A 763 -31.08 8.13 18.24
CA LEU A 763 -29.83 7.98 18.97
C LEU A 763 -29.53 9.23 19.81
N ASN A 764 -28.92 9.05 20.97
CA ASN A 764 -28.44 10.15 21.80
C ASN A 764 -27.03 9.86 22.31
N ILE A 765 -26.06 10.38 21.58
CA ILE A 765 -24.63 10.20 21.87
C ILE A 765 -24.22 10.69 23.27
N ALA A 766 -24.91 11.68 23.83
CA ALA A 766 -24.63 12.16 25.19
C ALA A 766 -25.09 11.16 26.26
N ASN A 767 -26.23 10.48 26.04
CA ASN A 767 -26.67 9.38 26.90
C ASN A 767 -25.78 8.14 26.72
N ASP A 768 -25.34 7.88 25.49
CA ASP A 768 -24.45 6.77 25.12
C ASP A 768 -23.09 6.88 25.82
N LEU A 769 -22.42 8.03 25.66
CA LEU A 769 -21.16 8.35 26.33
C LEU A 769 -21.28 8.40 27.85
N ALA A 770 -22.47 8.68 28.39
CA ALA A 770 -22.73 8.67 29.83
C ALA A 770 -23.06 7.28 30.40
N GLY A 771 -23.16 6.25 29.55
CA GLY A 771 -23.57 4.89 29.94
C GLY A 771 -25.02 4.81 30.43
N ILE A 772 -25.87 5.74 30.00
CA ILE A 772 -27.29 5.80 30.39
C ILE A 772 -28.14 4.92 29.47
N GLU A 773 -27.88 4.98 28.16
CA GLU A 773 -28.61 4.26 27.12
C GLU A 773 -27.66 3.92 25.98
N HIS A 774 -27.72 2.69 25.49
CA HIS A 774 -26.95 2.21 24.34
C HIS A 774 -27.91 1.70 23.27
N TYR A 775 -27.49 1.77 22.02
CA TYR A 775 -28.38 1.53 20.88
C TYR A 775 -27.94 0.32 20.08
N GLY A 776 -28.92 -0.40 19.53
CA GLY A 776 -28.70 -1.47 18.56
C GLY A 776 -29.36 -1.10 17.24
N GLY A 777 -28.78 -1.57 16.15
CA GLY A 777 -29.37 -1.40 14.83
C GLY A 777 -30.48 -2.42 14.54
N LEU A 778 -31.10 -2.27 13.37
CA LEU A 778 -32.27 -3.05 12.97
C LEU A 778 -31.92 -4.37 12.26
N ALA A 779 -30.64 -4.66 12.05
CA ALA A 779 -30.22 -5.90 11.40
C ALA A 779 -30.35 -7.11 12.34
N GLN A 780 -30.82 -8.22 11.80
CA GLN A 780 -30.98 -9.49 12.49
C GLN A 780 -30.42 -10.62 11.63
N GLN A 781 -29.95 -11.67 12.29
CA GLN A 781 -29.55 -12.90 11.62
C GLN A 781 -30.74 -13.87 11.53
N ALA A 782 -31.02 -14.34 10.32
CA ALA A 782 -31.99 -15.40 10.07
C ALA A 782 -31.40 -16.78 10.43
N ALA A 783 -32.28 -17.79 10.52
CA ALA A 783 -31.89 -19.14 10.91
C ALA A 783 -30.93 -19.84 9.92
N ASP A 784 -30.84 -19.35 8.68
CA ASP A 784 -29.92 -19.83 7.65
C ASP A 784 -28.57 -19.10 7.65
N GLY A 785 -28.37 -18.16 8.58
CA GLY A 785 -27.16 -17.35 8.69
C GLY A 785 -27.18 -16.05 7.90
N SER A 786 -28.20 -15.82 7.04
CA SER A 786 -28.35 -14.57 6.30
C SER A 786 -28.76 -13.40 7.22
N TYR A 787 -28.45 -12.17 6.80
CA TYR A 787 -28.82 -10.96 7.56
C TYR A 787 -29.98 -10.23 6.87
N TYR A 788 -30.92 -9.72 7.67
CA TYR A 788 -32.06 -8.95 7.19
C TYR A 788 -32.42 -7.79 8.13
N ILE A 789 -33.24 -6.84 7.67
CA ILE A 789 -33.72 -5.72 8.48
C ILE A 789 -35.12 -6.01 9.03
N ILE A 790 -35.32 -5.79 10.33
CA ILE A 790 -36.63 -5.93 10.98
C ILE A 790 -37.64 -4.95 10.35
N GLY A 791 -38.82 -5.46 9.99
CA GLY A 791 -39.93 -4.64 9.50
C GLY A 791 -39.89 -4.35 8.00
N LEU A 792 -38.89 -4.87 7.28
CA LEU A 792 -38.83 -4.83 5.83
C LEU A 792 -38.83 -6.27 5.27
N ASP A 793 -39.98 -6.72 4.77
CA ASP A 793 -40.07 -7.98 4.03
C ASP A 793 -39.30 -7.84 2.71
N GLY A 794 -38.12 -8.47 2.57
CA GLY A 794 -37.40 -8.58 1.29
C GLY A 794 -35.93 -8.10 1.26
N TYR A 795 -35.36 -7.58 2.35
CA TYR A 795 -33.95 -7.15 2.40
C TYR A 795 -33.08 -8.20 3.10
N ALA A 796 -33.07 -9.43 2.59
CA ALA A 796 -32.18 -10.48 3.06
C ALA A 796 -30.85 -10.44 2.26
N TRP A 797 -29.74 -10.79 2.92
CA TRP A 797 -28.39 -10.90 2.32
C TRP A 797 -28.34 -11.76 1.04
N SER A 798 -29.37 -12.57 0.76
CA SER A 798 -29.40 -13.55 -0.32
C SER A 798 -30.21 -13.18 -1.58
N ASP A 799 -31.02 -12.11 -1.61
CA ASP A 799 -31.91 -11.87 -2.77
C ASP A 799 -32.01 -10.39 -3.17
N GLY A 800 -31.86 -10.14 -4.48
CA GLY A 800 -32.19 -8.86 -5.12
C GLY A 800 -33.68 -8.74 -5.49
N TYR A 801 -34.09 -7.50 -5.81
CA TYR A 801 -35.30 -7.06 -6.54
C TYR A 801 -36.56 -6.56 -5.79
N ALA A 802 -36.79 -5.22 -5.75
CA ALA A 802 -37.88 -4.43 -6.41
C ALA A 802 -38.27 -3.10 -5.70
N TRP A 803 -38.02 -1.96 -6.37
CA TRP A 803 -38.42 -0.57 -6.04
C TRP A 803 -39.94 -0.35 -5.82
N SER A 804 -40.30 0.31 -4.71
CA SER A 804 -41.13 1.53 -4.71
C SER A 804 -41.09 2.17 -3.32
N ASP A 805 -40.69 3.45 -3.27
CA ASP A 805 -40.52 4.33 -2.11
C ASP A 805 -39.08 4.32 -1.55
N GLY A 806 -38.36 5.39 -1.90
CA GLY A 806 -36.99 5.63 -1.49
C GLY A 806 -36.83 5.67 0.02
N PHE A 807 -35.65 5.29 0.47
CA PHE A 807 -35.19 5.51 1.83
C PHE A 807 -35.15 7.03 2.10
N ALA A 808 -36.27 7.59 2.54
CA ALA A 808 -36.24 8.78 3.35
C ALA A 808 -35.74 8.32 4.72
N TRP A 809 -34.50 8.63 5.05
CA TRP A 809 -34.01 8.46 6.42
C TRP A 809 -34.66 9.46 7.41
N SER A 810 -35.87 9.90 7.12
CA SER A 810 -36.74 10.68 7.99
C SER A 810 -38.11 10.02 7.92
N ASP A 811 -38.68 9.62 9.06
CA ASP A 811 -40.10 9.25 9.10
C ASP A 811 -40.95 10.43 8.60
N GLY A 812 -41.37 10.35 7.35
CA GLY A 812 -42.23 11.33 6.69
C GLY A 812 -43.62 10.75 6.57
N PHE A 813 -44.55 11.23 7.39
CA PHE A 813 -45.98 10.97 7.29
C PHE A 813 -46.47 10.98 5.82
N ALA A 814 -47.14 9.89 5.46
CA ALA A 814 -47.89 9.74 4.22
C ALA A 814 -48.83 10.93 3.97
N TRP A 815 -48.82 11.45 2.74
CA TRP A 815 -49.94 12.21 2.22
C TRP A 815 -50.54 11.52 0.99
N SER A 816 -51.80 11.14 1.19
CA SER A 816 -52.84 10.69 0.27
C SER A 816 -52.95 9.18 0.01
N ASP A 817 -53.86 8.60 0.81
CA ASP A 817 -54.72 7.45 0.56
C ASP A 817 -54.12 6.03 0.60
N GLY A 818 -54.18 5.38 1.78
CA GLY A 818 -53.92 3.94 1.88
C GLY A 818 -53.86 3.28 3.27
N PHE A 819 -54.90 3.41 4.10
CA PHE A 819 -55.24 2.57 5.27
C PHE A 819 -54.23 2.39 6.44
N ALA A 820 -54.61 2.99 7.58
CA ALA A 820 -54.11 2.70 8.92
C ALA A 820 -54.57 1.33 9.46
N TRP A 821 -53.71 0.69 10.27
CA TRP A 821 -54.14 -0.16 11.39
C TRP A 821 -53.62 0.46 12.70
N SER A 822 -54.57 1.03 13.43
CA SER A 822 -54.70 1.29 14.88
C SER A 822 -53.99 0.24 15.77
N ASP A 823 -53.35 0.49 16.92
CA ASP A 823 -53.51 1.42 18.06
C ASP A 823 -52.14 1.47 18.80
N GLY A 824 -51.68 2.44 19.61
CA GLY A 824 -52.25 3.65 20.17
C GLY A 824 -51.26 4.31 21.17
N PHE A 825 -51.28 5.65 21.19
CA PHE A 825 -50.94 6.61 22.26
C PHE A 825 -49.71 6.43 23.18
N ALA A 826 -48.90 7.49 23.21
CA ALA A 826 -48.04 7.88 24.32
C ALA A 826 -48.83 8.04 25.63
N TRP A 827 -48.30 7.47 26.71
CA TRP A 827 -48.63 7.84 28.09
C TRP A 827 -47.36 7.97 28.93
N SER A 828 -47.40 9.00 29.76
CA SER A 828 -46.50 9.32 30.87
C SER A 828 -46.20 8.14 31.79
N ASP A 829 -44.95 8.10 32.28
CA ASP A 829 -44.43 7.37 33.44
C ASP A 829 -44.65 5.85 33.48
N GLY A 830 -43.56 5.11 33.29
CA GLY A 830 -43.32 3.85 34.00
C GLY A 830 -43.36 2.54 33.20
N TYR A 831 -42.18 1.94 33.12
CA TYR A 831 -41.84 0.52 32.98
C TYR A 831 -41.73 -0.12 31.59
N ALA A 832 -40.52 -0.68 31.43
CA ALA A 832 -40.04 -1.61 30.42
C ALA A 832 -40.94 -2.82 30.18
N TRP A 833 -40.92 -3.29 28.94
CA TRP A 833 -41.31 -4.63 28.49
C TRP A 833 -40.14 -5.10 27.63
N SER A 834 -39.27 -6.05 28.01
CA SER A 834 -39.48 -7.43 28.49
C SER A 834 -40.21 -8.32 27.49
N ASP A 835 -39.55 -8.59 26.36
CA ASP A 835 -39.21 -9.97 26.01
C ASP A 835 -37.69 -10.02 25.83
N GLY A 836 -37.03 -10.86 26.65
CA GLY A 836 -35.59 -10.94 26.71
C GLY A 836 -35.03 -11.57 25.45
N PHE A 837 -34.23 -10.81 24.70
CA PHE A 837 -33.16 -11.41 23.93
C PHE A 837 -32.09 -11.83 24.93
N ALA A 838 -32.05 -13.14 25.19
CA ALA A 838 -30.85 -13.72 25.75
C ALA A 838 -29.73 -13.46 24.74
N TRP A 839 -28.78 -12.59 25.09
CA TRP A 839 -27.43 -12.64 24.57
C TRP A 839 -26.78 -13.92 25.09
N SER A 840 -27.31 -15.07 24.67
CA SER A 840 -26.77 -16.40 24.94
C SER A 840 -26.38 -16.97 23.60
N ASP A 841 -25.23 -16.55 23.10
CA ASP A 841 -24.05 -17.39 23.09
C ASP A 841 -22.83 -16.48 22.88
N GLY A 842 -21.76 -16.75 23.62
CA GLY A 842 -20.56 -15.93 23.62
C GLY A 842 -19.94 -15.89 22.23
N TYR A 843 -19.96 -14.72 21.59
CA TYR A 843 -19.06 -14.42 20.49
C TYR A 843 -17.63 -14.54 21.03
N ALA A 844 -16.88 -15.50 20.50
CA ALA A 844 -15.48 -15.67 20.84
C ALA A 844 -14.69 -14.58 20.11
N TRP A 845 -14.34 -13.52 20.83
CA TRP A 845 -13.41 -12.50 20.38
C TRP A 845 -12.04 -13.14 20.15
N SER A 846 -11.53 -13.09 18.92
CA SER A 846 -10.16 -13.53 18.58
C SER A 846 -9.15 -12.41 18.86
N ASP A 847 -7.88 -12.75 19.04
CA ASP A 847 -6.80 -11.76 19.23
C ASP A 847 -6.87 -10.65 18.16
N ALA A 848 -6.83 -9.39 18.59
CA ALA A 848 -7.04 -8.22 17.74
C ALA A 848 -5.72 -7.55 17.33
N GLN A 849 -5.73 -7.03 16.11
CA GLN A 849 -4.64 -6.27 15.51
C GLN A 849 -5.21 -4.96 14.97
N MET A 850 -4.62 -3.82 15.38
CA MET A 850 -4.83 -2.50 14.81
C MET A 850 -3.64 -2.08 13.94
N ALA A 851 -3.87 -1.96 12.65
CA ALA A 851 -2.88 -1.47 11.69
C ALA A 851 -3.58 -0.53 10.70
N VAL A 852 -2.82 0.38 10.10
CA VAL A 852 -3.21 0.81 8.75
C VAL A 852 -3.10 -0.43 7.86
N ASN A 853 -4.03 -0.64 6.92
CA ASN A 853 -3.94 -1.83 6.07
C ASN A 853 -2.70 -1.69 5.19
N ASN A 854 -1.58 -2.32 5.56
CA ASN A 854 -0.28 -2.13 4.93
C ASN A 854 -0.30 -2.41 3.43
N TRP A 855 -1.12 -3.38 2.99
CA TRP A 855 -1.31 -3.70 1.59
C TRP A 855 -2.59 -4.51 1.38
N VAL A 856 -3.24 -4.31 0.23
CA VAL A 856 -4.18 -5.27 -0.36
C VAL A 856 -3.81 -5.47 -1.83
N PRO A 857 -3.96 -6.69 -2.38
CA PRO A 857 -3.79 -6.92 -3.81
C PRO A 857 -4.64 -5.93 -4.62
N GLN A 858 -4.09 -5.45 -5.74
CA GLN A 858 -4.87 -4.61 -6.65
C GLN A 858 -6.00 -5.42 -7.27
N GLU A 859 -7.20 -4.80 -7.35
CA GLU A 859 -8.42 -5.42 -7.92
C GLU A 859 -8.33 -5.69 -9.42
#